data_AF-A0AAD5KXU6-F1
#
_entry.id   AF-A0AAD5KXU6-F1
#
_cell.length_a   1.000
_cell.length_b   1.000
_cell.length_c   1.000
_cell.angle_alpha   90.00
_cell.angle_beta   90.00
_cell.angle_gamma   90.00
#
_symmetry.space_group_name_H-M   'P 1'
#
loop_
_entity.id
_entity.type
_entity.pdbx_description
1 polymer ?
#
loop_
_entity_poly.entity_id
_entity_poly.type
_entity_poly.pdbx_seq_one_letter_code
_entity_poly.pdbx_strand_id
1 'polypeptide(L)'
;MWQAFFAAILLVLAILFLDQHSCSCNTMIFLEIMQTIQGKWVRQLGRILSQLTWISTLHTDFFTCFHGGKILWYQLFKILACQTFIEKRTSYNILRPWLGGGLLLASMDRWGKNRRLSTPAFRFEILDNFFYVFNKNADDLCQQLAKAAISNKGQFTKEIDVFPFLKKCTPYIISEAAMGIKISAQLEDSKYLRDVHRISEIVVKRFFSSNFLPDRLKQGVAQGRLEVDVNDEDLGAFKKRRAFLDLILMAVKDGVELSDVDIHHEVDTFMFEGHHTTAAAFVWFLYCMARNPEHQELVRQELDELEMITALLVAILLVLLTVLFLAYRRWECSSFVKTIDLIPGPKKRPIVGNATSLPSESDEIMQTIQGKWVKQFGRIYRSWLGFRTFVHISTPNFVEKILTSQTYIEKGKSYSILTPWLGEGLLLATGIKWKKNRRLLTPAFHFQILDNFFDVFNKNADILCDQLAKALKSECCKEIDVFPFLKKCTLDIICEAAMGIKINAQLEDTEYIRNVHRISEIVVERFFSFGHFLPDWAYRCTPKGREHFKILKQIHDFTSQVIRERKEEIALEEMQNNDEDFGKIKKRRAFLDLMLLAVKDGVELSEMEIRNEVDTFMFEGHDTTASALVWFLYCMGTNPEHQELVREELNEVFGNSASPCTIEDANKLKYLECCIKESLRLYPAVPNITRYISEDFELGGYKIPTGASLSVQIYALHRNEEYFPDPDVFKPERFQVDESIGRHAFAYVPFSAGPRNCIGQRFAMFEEKVLASAILRRFRVSYDFAKHGPSKGNAELVLRPKHGMPLNLVSIS
;
A
#
# COMPACT_ATOMS: atom_id res chain seq x y z
N MET A 1 -1.66 -31.34 11.03
CA MET A 1 -2.23 -30.60 9.89
C MET A 1 -2.24 -31.45 8.61
N TRP A 2 -1.09 -31.93 8.10
CA TRP A 2 -1.05 -32.74 6.87
C TRP A 2 -1.72 -34.12 6.98
N GLN A 3 -1.68 -34.77 8.14
CA GLN A 3 -2.44 -36.01 8.40
C GLN A 3 -3.97 -35.78 8.42
N ALA A 4 -4.43 -34.61 8.86
CA ALA A 4 -5.84 -34.23 8.85
C ALA A 4 -6.33 -33.89 7.42
N PHE A 5 -5.45 -33.31 6.59
CA PHE A 5 -5.71 -33.05 5.18
C PHE A 5 -5.78 -34.34 4.35
N PHE A 6 -4.89 -35.30 4.59
CA PHE A 6 -4.95 -36.63 3.97
C PHE A 6 -6.16 -37.44 4.43
N ALA A 7 -6.53 -37.34 5.71
CA ALA A 7 -7.75 -37.95 6.23
C ALA A 7 -9.00 -37.35 5.59
N ALA A 8 -9.05 -36.03 5.35
CA ALA A 8 -10.17 -35.37 4.68
C ALA A 8 -10.26 -35.77 3.19
N ILE A 9 -9.14 -35.91 2.48
CA ILE A 9 -9.12 -36.39 1.09
C ILE A 9 -9.53 -37.87 1.01
N LEU A 10 -9.04 -38.72 1.91
CA LEU A 10 -9.46 -40.12 1.98
C LEU A 10 -10.94 -40.26 2.37
N LEU A 11 -11.46 -39.38 3.22
CA LEU A 11 -12.88 -39.33 3.58
C LEU A 11 -13.75 -38.92 2.38
N VAL A 12 -13.32 -37.92 1.60
CA VAL A 12 -14.02 -37.49 0.38
C VAL A 12 -13.94 -38.56 -0.72
N LEU A 13 -12.81 -39.24 -0.87
CA LEU A 13 -12.67 -40.37 -1.79
C LEU A 13 -13.50 -41.59 -1.34
N ALA A 14 -13.62 -41.83 -0.02
CA ALA A 14 -14.49 -42.85 0.53
C ALA A 14 -15.98 -42.51 0.34
N ILE A 15 -16.36 -41.23 0.46
CA ILE A 15 -17.72 -40.74 0.17
C ILE A 15 -18.06 -40.92 -1.32
N LEU A 16 -17.12 -40.65 -2.22
CA LEU A 16 -17.29 -40.84 -3.66
C LEU A 16 -17.33 -42.33 -4.08
N PHE A 17 -16.73 -43.24 -3.31
CA PHE A 17 -16.78 -44.69 -3.55
C PHE A 17 -17.99 -45.38 -2.91
N LEU A 18 -18.57 -44.80 -1.86
CA LEU A 18 -19.73 -45.35 -1.15
C LEU A 18 -21.07 -45.05 -1.85
N ASP A 19 -21.09 -44.18 -2.85
CA ASP A 19 -22.26 -43.86 -3.68
C ASP A 19 -22.65 -45.00 -4.67
N GLN A 20 -21.92 -46.13 -4.66
CA GLN A 20 -22.23 -47.28 -5.53
C GLN A 20 -22.85 -48.50 -4.83
N HIS A 21 -23.01 -48.54 -3.50
CA HIS A 21 -23.71 -49.65 -2.87
C HIS A 21 -24.66 -49.24 -1.74
N SER A 22 -25.93 -49.52 -1.99
CA SER A 22 -27.10 -49.38 -1.12
C SER A 22 -26.96 -50.16 0.19
N CYS A 23 -26.86 -49.47 1.33
CA CYS A 23 -27.21 -50.03 2.63
C CYS A 23 -27.53 -48.94 3.69
N SER A 24 -28.72 -49.04 4.28
CA SER A 24 -29.37 -48.07 5.18
C SER A 24 -28.86 -48.04 6.63
N CYS A 25 -27.81 -48.79 6.98
CA CYS A 25 -27.27 -48.83 8.35
C CYS A 25 -26.06 -47.89 8.61
N ASN A 26 -25.39 -47.36 7.57
CA ASN A 26 -24.19 -46.54 7.75
C ASN A 26 -24.45 -45.03 7.93
N THR A 27 -25.68 -44.56 7.68
CA THR A 27 -26.04 -43.14 7.69
C THR A 27 -26.12 -42.56 9.12
N MET A 28 -26.47 -43.35 10.14
CA MET A 28 -26.54 -42.87 11.53
C MET A 28 -25.16 -42.66 12.17
N ILE A 29 -24.20 -43.56 11.91
CA ILE A 29 -22.82 -43.40 12.38
C ILE A 29 -22.15 -42.20 11.68
N PHE A 30 -22.49 -41.96 10.40
CA PHE A 30 -22.03 -40.80 9.63
C PHE A 30 -22.57 -39.46 10.21
N LEU A 31 -23.84 -39.41 10.64
CA LEU A 31 -24.45 -38.24 11.27
C LEU A 31 -23.86 -37.91 12.65
N GLU A 32 -23.56 -38.90 13.48
CA GLU A 32 -22.92 -38.68 14.80
C GLU A 32 -21.46 -38.21 14.68
N ILE A 33 -20.71 -38.76 13.71
CA ILE A 33 -19.33 -38.33 13.44
C ILE A 33 -19.31 -36.89 12.88
N MET A 34 -20.25 -36.54 11.99
CA MET A 34 -20.39 -35.18 11.44
C MET A 34 -20.78 -34.15 12.50
N GLN A 35 -21.71 -34.46 13.41
CA GLN A 35 -22.08 -33.56 14.52
C GLN A 35 -20.91 -33.34 15.50
N THR A 36 -20.13 -34.39 15.78
CA THR A 36 -18.97 -34.31 16.69
C THR A 36 -17.80 -33.51 16.08
N ILE A 37 -17.59 -33.62 14.76
CA ILE A 37 -16.55 -32.89 14.03
C ILE A 37 -16.97 -31.42 13.83
N GLN A 38 -18.23 -31.12 13.45
CA GLN A 38 -18.74 -29.75 13.34
C GLN A 38 -18.62 -28.98 14.68
N GLY A 39 -18.95 -29.61 15.80
CA GLY A 39 -18.89 -28.96 17.11
C GLY A 39 -17.48 -28.59 17.60
N LYS A 40 -16.42 -29.28 17.13
CA LYS A 40 -15.01 -28.97 17.44
C LYS A 40 -14.42 -27.97 16.46
N TRP A 41 -14.70 -28.09 15.15
CA TRP A 41 -14.22 -27.17 14.13
C TRP A 41 -14.84 -25.78 14.24
N VAL A 42 -16.14 -25.68 14.51
CA VAL A 42 -16.83 -24.38 14.71
C VAL A 42 -16.28 -23.63 15.92
N ARG A 43 -15.92 -24.34 17.00
CA ARG A 43 -15.26 -23.74 18.18
C ARG A 43 -13.83 -23.29 17.91
N GLN A 44 -13.12 -23.94 16.99
CA GLN A 44 -11.73 -23.60 16.63
C GLN A 44 -11.68 -22.48 15.59
N LEU A 45 -12.59 -22.51 14.59
CA LEU A 45 -12.84 -21.42 13.65
C LEU A 45 -13.36 -20.17 14.37
N GLY A 46 -14.25 -20.30 15.35
CA GLY A 46 -14.70 -19.17 16.16
C GLY A 46 -13.58 -18.47 16.93
N ARG A 47 -12.58 -19.23 17.42
CA ARG A 47 -11.37 -18.66 18.06
C ARG A 47 -10.41 -18.02 17.06
N ILE A 48 -10.27 -18.60 15.87
CA ILE A 48 -9.43 -18.06 14.79
C ILE A 48 -10.07 -16.77 14.23
N LEU A 49 -11.39 -16.76 14.03
CA LEU A 49 -12.15 -15.60 13.55
C LEU A 49 -12.19 -14.46 14.60
N SER A 50 -12.25 -14.78 15.90
CA SER A 50 -12.12 -13.75 16.94
C SER A 50 -10.74 -13.12 17.02
N GLN A 51 -9.68 -13.81 16.55
CA GLN A 51 -8.31 -13.28 16.45
C GLN A 51 -8.06 -12.49 15.15
N LEU A 52 -8.97 -12.56 14.17
CA LEU A 52 -8.85 -11.91 12.86
C LEU A 52 -9.65 -10.58 12.76
N THR A 53 -10.24 -10.10 13.85
CA THR A 53 -11.05 -8.87 13.92
C THR A 53 -10.28 -7.58 13.64
N TRP A 54 -8.95 -7.63 13.47
CA TRP A 54 -8.12 -6.49 13.07
C TRP A 54 -8.07 -6.23 11.55
N ILE A 55 -8.64 -7.11 10.70
CA ILE A 55 -8.60 -6.98 9.24
C ILE A 55 -9.81 -6.19 8.67
N SER A 56 -10.86 -5.95 9.47
CA SER A 56 -12.14 -5.40 8.98
C SER A 56 -12.14 -3.91 8.61
N THR A 57 -11.08 -3.15 8.90
CA THR A 57 -11.01 -1.70 8.61
C THR A 57 -10.53 -1.37 7.19
N LEU A 58 -10.15 -2.36 6.37
CA LEU A 58 -9.58 -2.18 5.03
C LEU A 58 -10.59 -2.31 3.87
N HIS A 59 -11.87 -2.59 4.16
CA HIS A 59 -12.78 -3.18 3.18
C HIS A 59 -13.84 -2.25 2.55
N THR A 60 -13.89 -0.96 2.91
CA THR A 60 -14.97 -0.06 2.46
C THR A 60 -14.81 0.55 1.07
N ASP A 61 -13.60 0.62 0.49
CA ASP A 61 -13.39 1.39 -0.76
C ASP A 61 -13.11 0.56 -2.02
N PHE A 62 -13.02 -0.78 -1.91
CA PHE A 62 -12.56 -1.62 -3.03
C PHE A 62 -13.64 -1.97 -4.07
N PHE A 63 -14.93 -1.75 -3.78
CA PHE A 63 -16.04 -2.32 -4.55
C PHE A 63 -16.88 -1.34 -5.41
N THR A 64 -16.50 -0.08 -5.53
CA THR A 64 -17.26 0.91 -6.32
C THR A 64 -16.98 0.89 -7.83
N CYS A 65 -16.06 0.05 -8.35
CA CYS A 65 -15.67 0.06 -9.77
C CYS A 65 -16.16 -1.11 -10.65
N PHE A 66 -16.90 -2.09 -10.14
CA PHE A 66 -17.42 -3.19 -10.98
C PHE A 66 -18.94 -3.12 -11.15
N HIS A 67 -19.40 -2.75 -12.35
CA HIS A 67 -20.83 -2.76 -12.72
C HIS A 67 -21.48 -4.16 -12.74
N GLY A 68 -20.69 -5.24 -12.59
CA GLY A 68 -21.19 -6.61 -12.37
C GLY A 68 -21.28 -7.06 -10.91
N GLY A 69 -20.77 -6.25 -9.96
CA GLY A 69 -20.71 -6.62 -8.54
C GLY A 69 -22.05 -6.48 -7.80
N LYS A 70 -23.03 -5.76 -8.35
CA LYS A 70 -24.31 -5.49 -7.68
C LYS A 70 -25.17 -6.75 -7.49
N ILE A 71 -25.11 -7.70 -8.43
CA ILE A 71 -25.87 -8.96 -8.33
C ILE A 71 -25.21 -9.89 -7.31
N LEU A 72 -23.88 -10.01 -7.33
CA LEU A 72 -23.15 -10.83 -6.38
C LEU A 72 -23.27 -10.28 -4.95
N TRP A 73 -23.25 -8.96 -4.77
CA TRP A 73 -23.48 -8.31 -3.46
C TRP A 73 -24.92 -8.42 -2.98
N TYR A 74 -25.91 -8.36 -3.87
CA TYR A 74 -27.32 -8.58 -3.52
C TYR A 74 -27.56 -10.03 -3.07
N GLN A 75 -26.90 -11.00 -3.71
CA GLN A 75 -26.93 -12.40 -3.31
C GLN A 75 -26.13 -12.65 -2.02
N LEU A 76 -24.97 -12.01 -1.84
CA LEU A 76 -24.21 -12.04 -0.57
C LEU A 76 -24.95 -11.36 0.58
N PHE A 77 -25.71 -10.30 0.32
CA PHE A 77 -26.56 -9.63 1.31
C PHE A 77 -27.74 -10.53 1.69
N LYS A 78 -28.35 -11.27 0.74
CA LYS A 78 -29.31 -12.34 1.04
C LYS A 78 -28.68 -13.45 1.90
N ILE A 79 -27.47 -13.89 1.56
CA ILE A 79 -26.74 -14.95 2.29
C ILE A 79 -26.40 -14.51 3.72
N LEU A 80 -25.85 -13.30 3.91
CA LEU A 80 -25.52 -12.75 5.21
C LEU A 80 -26.76 -12.36 6.02
N ALA A 81 -27.78 -11.76 5.42
CA ALA A 81 -29.02 -11.44 6.16
C ALA A 81 -29.72 -12.71 6.67
N CYS A 82 -29.69 -13.80 5.89
CA CYS A 82 -30.21 -15.09 6.33
C CYS A 82 -29.30 -15.75 7.39
N GLN A 83 -27.98 -15.84 7.20
CA GLN A 83 -27.10 -16.53 8.15
C GLN A 83 -26.82 -15.74 9.44
N THR A 84 -26.68 -14.42 9.38
CA THR A 84 -26.33 -13.61 10.57
C THR A 84 -27.51 -13.44 11.53
N PHE A 85 -28.75 -13.66 11.05
CA PHE A 85 -29.93 -13.69 11.91
C PHE A 85 -30.10 -15.05 12.62
N ILE A 86 -29.53 -16.11 12.03
CA ILE A 86 -29.54 -17.49 12.57
C ILE A 86 -28.52 -17.65 13.73
N GLU A 87 -27.40 -16.90 13.74
CA GLU A 87 -26.36 -17.02 14.76
C GLU A 87 -26.05 -15.72 15.54
N LYS A 88 -26.82 -15.48 16.62
CA LYS A 88 -26.55 -14.58 17.77
C LYS A 88 -26.34 -13.06 17.55
N ARG A 89 -26.89 -12.30 18.52
CA ARG A 89 -27.15 -10.85 18.66
C ARG A 89 -25.95 -9.87 18.62
N THR A 90 -24.74 -10.21 18.16
CA THR A 90 -23.54 -9.35 18.40
C THR A 90 -23.12 -8.45 17.23
N SER A 91 -23.72 -8.55 16.04
CA SER A 91 -23.12 -8.00 14.82
C SER A 91 -23.73 -6.69 14.30
N TYR A 92 -24.80 -6.16 14.88
CA TYR A 92 -25.41 -4.91 14.35
C TYR A 92 -24.51 -3.68 14.52
N ASN A 93 -23.62 -3.68 15.52
CA ASN A 93 -22.58 -2.65 15.68
C ASN A 93 -21.48 -2.70 14.59
N ILE A 94 -21.41 -3.76 13.78
CA ILE A 94 -20.41 -3.95 12.71
C ILE A 94 -20.87 -3.29 11.39
N LEU A 95 -22.18 -3.12 11.17
CA LEU A 95 -22.74 -2.60 9.90
C LEU A 95 -22.94 -1.08 9.86
N ARG A 96 -22.70 -0.38 10.97
CA ARG A 96 -22.86 1.09 11.12
C ARG A 96 -22.13 1.95 10.05
N PRO A 97 -20.97 1.59 9.47
CA PRO A 97 -20.30 2.42 8.47
C PRO A 97 -20.89 2.33 7.05
N TRP A 98 -21.70 1.31 6.74
CA TRP A 98 -22.12 1.00 5.36
C TRP A 98 -23.35 1.80 4.88
N LEU A 99 -24.04 2.51 5.76
CA LEU A 99 -25.29 3.25 5.46
C LEU A 99 -25.09 4.76 5.25
N GLY A 100 -23.92 5.19 4.77
CA GLY A 100 -23.61 6.60 4.47
C GLY A 100 -24.30 7.10 3.19
N GLY A 101 -25.05 8.20 3.33
CA GLY A 101 -25.87 8.79 2.26
C GLY A 101 -25.12 9.58 1.18
N GLY A 102 -25.78 9.79 0.04
CA GLY A 102 -25.33 10.76 -0.97
C GLY A 102 -25.98 10.71 -2.36
N LEU A 103 -26.65 9.63 -2.78
CA LEU A 103 -26.96 9.41 -4.20
C LEU A 103 -28.45 9.29 -4.58
N LEU A 104 -29.38 9.65 -3.68
CA LEU A 104 -30.83 9.48 -3.91
C LEU A 104 -31.56 10.73 -4.43
N LEU A 105 -30.99 11.93 -4.32
CA LEU A 105 -31.67 13.17 -4.73
C LEU A 105 -31.50 13.51 -6.22
N ALA A 106 -30.51 12.94 -6.91
CA ALA A 106 -30.27 13.22 -8.34
C ALA A 106 -31.01 12.26 -9.30
N SER A 107 -31.54 11.14 -8.80
CA SER A 107 -32.23 10.13 -9.62
C SER A 107 -33.75 10.36 -9.72
N MET A 108 -34.37 11.03 -8.73
CA MET A 108 -35.81 11.22 -8.70
C MET A 108 -36.33 12.27 -9.69
N ASP A 109 -35.53 13.26 -10.08
CA ASP A 109 -35.98 14.33 -10.99
C ASP A 109 -36.07 13.88 -12.46
N ARG A 110 -35.46 12.74 -12.81
CA ARG A 110 -35.43 12.20 -14.18
C ARG A 110 -36.46 11.08 -14.43
N TRP A 111 -37.22 10.66 -13.42
CA TRP A 111 -38.11 9.48 -13.45
C TRP A 111 -39.59 9.78 -13.78
N GLY A 112 -39.94 11.03 -14.05
CA GLY A 112 -41.32 11.45 -14.26
C GLY A 112 -41.91 11.29 -15.68
N LYS A 113 -41.19 10.78 -16.69
CA LYS A 113 -41.73 10.73 -18.07
C LYS A 113 -41.40 9.43 -18.82
N ASN A 114 -42.45 8.60 -18.99
CA ASN A 114 -42.65 7.53 -19.98
C ASN A 114 -41.75 6.27 -19.92
N ARG A 115 -42.26 5.18 -19.33
CA ARG A 115 -42.29 3.79 -19.89
C ARG A 115 -43.03 2.81 -18.95
N ARG A 116 -43.56 1.72 -19.54
CA ARG A 116 -44.45 0.69 -18.93
C ARG A 116 -43.81 -0.05 -17.74
N LEU A 117 -44.59 -0.25 -16.68
CA LEU A 117 -44.26 -0.94 -15.42
C LEU A 117 -44.58 -2.44 -15.53
N SER A 118 -43.57 -3.32 -15.61
CA SER A 118 -43.82 -4.78 -15.65
C SER A 118 -42.66 -5.67 -15.18
N THR A 119 -41.83 -5.26 -14.22
CA THR A 119 -40.74 -6.13 -13.69
C THR A 119 -40.83 -6.38 -12.17
N PRO A 120 -40.56 -7.62 -11.69
CA PRO A 120 -40.59 -7.98 -10.26
C PRO A 120 -39.63 -7.19 -9.36
N ALA A 121 -38.50 -6.73 -9.92
CA ALA A 121 -37.50 -5.92 -9.21
C ALA A 121 -38.09 -4.60 -8.67
N PHE A 122 -39.08 -4.03 -9.36
CA PHE A 122 -39.75 -2.78 -8.97
C PHE A 122 -40.66 -2.94 -7.74
N ARG A 123 -41.12 -4.16 -7.43
CA ARG A 123 -42.01 -4.45 -6.29
C ARG A 123 -41.26 -4.54 -4.96
N PHE A 124 -39.98 -4.91 -4.98
CA PHE A 124 -39.16 -5.05 -3.76
C PHE A 124 -38.46 -3.75 -3.36
N GLU A 125 -38.10 -2.89 -4.32
CA GLU A 125 -37.42 -1.61 -4.07
C GLU A 125 -38.31 -0.59 -3.31
N ILE A 126 -39.64 -0.71 -3.44
CA ILE A 126 -40.62 0.12 -2.71
C ILE A 126 -40.73 -0.35 -1.24
N LEU A 127 -40.75 -1.66 -0.99
CA LEU A 127 -40.77 -2.24 0.35
C LEU A 127 -39.47 -1.92 1.12
N ASP A 128 -38.31 -2.02 0.47
CA ASP A 128 -37.02 -1.66 1.09
C ASP A 128 -36.96 -0.18 1.49
N ASN A 129 -37.51 0.72 0.66
CA ASN A 129 -37.58 2.15 0.98
C ASN A 129 -38.53 2.45 2.16
N PHE A 130 -39.64 1.71 2.27
CA PHE A 130 -40.55 1.80 3.42
C PHE A 130 -39.88 1.34 4.72
N PHE A 131 -39.21 0.17 4.70
CA PHE A 131 -38.51 -0.36 5.87
C PHE A 131 -37.34 0.51 6.31
N TYR A 132 -36.61 1.13 5.38
CA TYR A 132 -35.50 2.03 5.68
C TYR A 132 -35.96 3.32 6.39
N VAL A 133 -37.03 3.96 5.90
CA VAL A 133 -37.55 5.21 6.49
C VAL A 133 -38.23 4.95 7.85
N PHE A 134 -38.90 3.80 8.01
CA PHE A 134 -39.54 3.43 9.28
C PHE A 134 -38.50 3.13 10.37
N ASN A 135 -37.50 2.29 10.07
CA ASN A 135 -36.47 1.91 11.03
C ASN A 135 -35.58 3.10 11.43
N LYS A 136 -35.23 3.98 10.48
CA LYS A 136 -34.41 5.18 10.77
C LYS A 136 -35.07 6.14 11.74
N ASN A 137 -36.40 6.34 11.66
CA ASN A 137 -37.11 7.25 12.54
C ASN A 137 -37.45 6.61 13.90
N ALA A 138 -37.60 5.27 13.97
CA ALA A 138 -37.75 4.54 15.22
C ALA A 138 -36.44 4.52 16.03
N ASP A 139 -35.29 4.38 15.37
CA ASP A 139 -33.97 4.42 16.02
C ASP A 139 -33.63 5.81 16.58
N ASP A 140 -34.04 6.90 15.92
CA ASP A 140 -33.81 8.27 16.40
C ASP A 140 -34.63 8.56 17.68
N LEU A 141 -35.85 8.02 17.78
CA LEU A 141 -36.69 8.06 18.98
C LEU A 141 -36.07 7.23 20.13
N CYS A 142 -35.61 6.02 19.84
CA CYS A 142 -34.91 5.17 20.81
C CYS A 142 -33.60 5.81 21.32
N GLN A 143 -32.86 6.54 20.47
CA GLN A 143 -31.66 7.26 20.88
C GLN A 143 -31.95 8.50 21.73
N GLN A 144 -33.05 9.21 21.47
CA GLN A 144 -33.49 10.33 22.31
C GLN A 144 -33.93 9.83 23.69
N LEU A 145 -34.63 8.70 23.75
CA LEU A 145 -34.98 8.00 25.00
C LEU A 145 -33.73 7.52 25.76
N ALA A 146 -32.75 6.92 25.06
CA ALA A 146 -31.51 6.45 25.66
C ALA A 146 -30.58 7.59 26.14
N LYS A 147 -30.52 8.72 25.43
CA LYS A 147 -29.77 9.92 25.88
C LYS A 147 -30.41 10.58 27.10
N ALA A 148 -31.75 10.59 27.19
CA ALA A 148 -32.46 11.05 28.38
C ALA A 148 -32.22 10.11 29.59
N ALA A 149 -32.08 8.80 29.35
CA ALA A 149 -31.80 7.80 30.38
C ALA A 149 -30.40 7.91 31.01
N ILE A 150 -29.40 8.36 30.24
CA ILE A 150 -28.00 8.39 30.68
C ILE A 150 -27.67 9.65 31.51
N SER A 151 -28.44 10.74 31.40
CA SER A 151 -28.11 12.02 32.06
C SER A 151 -28.58 12.15 33.51
N ASN A 152 -29.57 11.37 33.96
CA ASN A 152 -30.06 11.41 35.34
C ASN A 152 -29.90 10.03 36.00
N LYS A 153 -28.95 9.94 36.93
CA LYS A 153 -28.62 8.74 37.71
C LYS A 153 -29.84 8.20 38.49
N GLY A 154 -30.65 7.36 37.85
CA GLY A 154 -31.47 6.35 38.51
C GLY A 154 -32.78 6.78 39.18
N GLN A 155 -33.41 7.89 38.78
CA GLN A 155 -34.82 8.16 39.11
C GLN A 155 -35.54 8.74 37.89
N PHE A 156 -36.54 8.03 37.39
CA PHE A 156 -37.31 8.43 36.21
C PHE A 156 -38.66 9.03 36.60
N THR A 157 -38.82 10.32 36.36
CA THR A 157 -40.09 10.96 35.94
C THR A 157 -39.77 12.19 35.09
N LYS A 158 -39.81 12.06 33.75
CA LYS A 158 -39.96 13.24 32.86
C LYS A 158 -40.60 12.90 31.52
N GLU A 159 -41.55 13.75 31.11
CA GLU A 159 -42.46 13.64 29.94
C GLU A 159 -41.75 13.82 28.59
N ILE A 160 -42.19 13.07 27.56
CA ILE A 160 -41.73 13.22 26.16
C ILE A 160 -42.94 13.27 25.21
N ASP A 161 -42.99 14.28 24.33
CA ASP A 161 -44.06 14.48 23.34
C ASP A 161 -43.76 13.76 22.01
N VAL A 162 -44.66 12.85 21.61
CA VAL A 162 -44.51 11.92 20.47
C VAL A 162 -45.26 12.38 19.21
N PHE A 163 -46.02 13.48 19.28
CA PHE A 163 -46.82 14.00 18.16
C PHE A 163 -46.05 14.32 16.86
N PRO A 164 -44.82 14.84 16.90
CA PRO A 164 -44.03 15.13 15.69
C PRO A 164 -43.65 13.88 14.87
N PHE A 165 -43.51 12.72 15.52
CA PHE A 165 -43.20 11.44 14.88
C PHE A 165 -44.39 10.93 14.07
N LEU A 166 -45.58 10.93 14.67
CA LEU A 166 -46.81 10.47 14.01
C LEU A 166 -47.16 11.32 12.77
N LYS A 167 -46.97 12.64 12.83
CA LYS A 167 -47.29 13.56 11.72
C LYS A 167 -46.43 13.35 10.46
N LYS A 168 -45.22 12.81 10.60
CA LYS A 168 -44.30 12.54 9.46
C LYS A 168 -44.58 11.21 8.75
N CYS A 169 -45.15 10.21 9.45
CA CYS A 169 -45.40 8.89 8.89
C CYS A 169 -46.74 8.78 8.14
N THR A 170 -47.74 9.60 8.49
CA THR A 170 -49.10 9.54 7.94
C THR A 170 -49.20 9.69 6.40
N PRO A 171 -48.46 10.59 5.72
CA PRO A 171 -48.59 10.75 4.27
C PRO A 171 -48.15 9.53 3.45
N TYR A 172 -47.17 8.77 3.96
CA TYR A 172 -46.62 7.58 3.28
C TYR A 172 -47.56 6.37 3.37
N ILE A 173 -48.23 6.23 4.51
CA ILE A 173 -49.24 5.17 4.72
C ILE A 173 -50.45 5.39 3.81
N ILE A 174 -50.84 6.66 3.59
CA ILE A 174 -51.98 7.01 2.72
C ILE A 174 -51.63 6.83 1.23
N SER A 175 -50.40 7.11 0.80
CA SER A 175 -50.01 6.96 -0.61
C SER A 175 -49.91 5.49 -1.05
N GLU A 176 -49.43 4.60 -0.17
CA GLU A 176 -49.39 3.14 -0.39
C GLU A 176 -50.81 2.55 -0.49
N ALA A 177 -51.72 2.94 0.40
CA ALA A 177 -53.11 2.49 0.37
C ALA A 177 -53.82 2.90 -0.94
N ALA A 178 -53.58 4.13 -1.43
CA ALA A 178 -54.14 4.60 -2.69
C ALA A 178 -53.51 3.93 -3.93
N MET A 179 -52.23 3.56 -3.86
CA MET A 179 -51.50 2.91 -4.97
C MET A 179 -51.82 1.42 -5.07
N GLY A 180 -51.97 0.72 -3.95
CA GLY A 180 -52.45 -0.66 -3.89
C GLY A 180 -53.85 -0.84 -4.49
N ILE A 181 -54.76 0.12 -4.22
CA ILE A 181 -56.11 0.14 -4.81
C ILE A 181 -56.02 0.34 -6.34
N LYS A 182 -55.18 1.25 -6.83
CA LYS A 182 -55.01 1.53 -8.28
C LYS A 182 -54.38 0.37 -9.05
N ILE A 183 -53.42 -0.34 -8.46
CA ILE A 183 -52.76 -1.50 -9.08
C ILE A 183 -53.73 -2.70 -9.12
N SER A 184 -54.61 -2.84 -8.12
CA SER A 184 -55.63 -3.90 -8.09
C SER A 184 -56.72 -3.75 -9.16
N ALA A 185 -57.07 -2.51 -9.52
CA ALA A 185 -58.11 -2.21 -10.52
C ALA A 185 -57.68 -2.49 -11.99
N GLN A 186 -56.39 -2.79 -12.24
CA GLN A 186 -55.86 -3.03 -13.60
C GLN A 186 -55.50 -4.49 -13.89
N LEU A 187 -55.69 -5.42 -12.94
CA LEU A 187 -55.25 -6.82 -13.06
C LEU A 187 -56.36 -7.77 -12.55
N GLU A 188 -57.34 -8.08 -13.39
CA GLU A 188 -58.58 -8.77 -12.99
C GLU A 188 -58.51 -10.29 -12.77
N ASP A 189 -57.39 -10.98 -13.02
CA ASP A 189 -57.43 -12.45 -13.25
C ASP A 189 -56.69 -13.38 -12.24
N SER A 190 -56.45 -12.96 -11.00
CA SER A 190 -55.82 -13.85 -10.00
C SER A 190 -56.62 -13.99 -8.69
N LYS A 191 -56.94 -15.24 -8.31
CA LYS A 191 -57.57 -15.60 -7.02
C LYS A 191 -56.75 -15.09 -5.82
N TYR A 192 -55.42 -15.12 -5.93
CA TYR A 192 -54.47 -14.58 -4.94
C TYR A 192 -54.67 -13.08 -4.67
N LEU A 193 -54.91 -12.28 -5.70
CA LEU A 193 -55.10 -10.83 -5.56
C LEU A 193 -56.47 -10.48 -4.96
N ARG A 194 -57.50 -11.31 -5.15
CA ARG A 194 -58.81 -11.14 -4.48
C ARG A 194 -58.73 -11.40 -2.98
N ASP A 195 -57.92 -12.37 -2.55
CA ASP A 195 -57.73 -12.66 -1.13
C ASP A 195 -56.87 -11.57 -0.43
N VAL A 196 -55.84 -11.06 -1.11
CA VAL A 196 -55.06 -9.89 -0.63
C VAL A 196 -55.95 -8.64 -0.56
N HIS A 197 -56.83 -8.40 -1.54
CA HIS A 197 -57.79 -7.29 -1.51
C HIS A 197 -58.77 -7.43 -0.33
N ARG A 198 -59.28 -8.63 -0.05
CA ARG A 198 -60.22 -8.90 1.04
C ARG A 198 -59.56 -8.72 2.42
N ILE A 199 -58.30 -9.13 2.57
CA ILE A 199 -57.51 -8.93 3.79
C ILE A 199 -57.20 -7.45 4.00
N SER A 200 -56.81 -6.72 2.95
CA SER A 200 -56.55 -5.28 3.00
C SER A 200 -57.80 -4.50 3.40
N GLU A 201 -58.97 -4.89 2.88
CA GLU A 201 -60.26 -4.29 3.25
C GLU A 201 -60.66 -4.58 4.70
N ILE A 202 -60.43 -5.81 5.20
CA ILE A 202 -60.74 -6.21 6.60
C ILE A 202 -59.83 -5.51 7.59
N VAL A 203 -58.53 -5.42 7.30
CA VAL A 203 -57.54 -4.74 8.14
C VAL A 203 -57.85 -3.25 8.19
N VAL A 204 -58.11 -2.59 7.06
CA VAL A 204 -58.47 -1.17 7.03
C VAL A 204 -59.83 -0.92 7.72
N LYS A 205 -60.87 -1.75 7.47
CA LYS A 205 -62.17 -1.61 8.15
C LYS A 205 -62.08 -1.85 9.66
N ARG A 206 -61.29 -2.80 10.16
CA ARG A 206 -61.14 -3.07 11.61
C ARG A 206 -60.23 -2.08 12.32
N PHE A 207 -59.19 -1.58 11.65
CA PHE A 207 -58.28 -0.57 12.19
C PHE A 207 -58.97 0.78 12.42
N PHE A 208 -59.98 1.12 11.60
CA PHE A 208 -60.75 2.37 11.75
C PHE A 208 -62.06 2.24 12.56
N SER A 209 -62.48 1.03 12.98
CA SER A 209 -63.80 0.82 13.64
C SER A 209 -63.78 0.29 15.07
N SER A 210 -62.61 0.02 15.68
CA SER A 210 -62.57 -0.61 17.01
C SER A 210 -61.85 0.25 18.07
N ASN A 211 -62.56 0.50 19.17
CA ASN A 211 -62.11 1.21 20.38
C ASN A 211 -61.02 0.42 21.14
N PHE A 212 -59.80 0.38 20.61
CA PHE A 212 -58.70 -0.47 21.10
C PHE A 212 -57.58 0.30 21.84
N LEU A 213 -57.95 1.32 22.63
CA LEU A 213 -57.04 1.90 23.63
C LEU A 213 -57.60 1.62 25.03
N PRO A 214 -56.86 0.97 25.94
CA PRO A 214 -57.27 0.83 27.34
C PRO A 214 -57.55 2.22 27.96
N ASP A 215 -58.57 2.36 28.78
CA ASP A 215 -59.00 3.69 29.28
C ASP A 215 -57.93 4.42 30.13
N ARG A 216 -56.93 3.69 30.67
CA ARG A 216 -55.72 4.28 31.28
C ARG A 216 -54.83 5.03 30.28
N LEU A 217 -54.74 4.55 29.04
CA LEU A 217 -54.02 5.22 27.94
C LEU A 217 -54.80 6.41 27.39
N LYS A 218 -56.14 6.37 27.41
CA LYS A 218 -56.97 7.53 27.03
C LYS A 218 -56.87 8.67 28.03
N GLN A 219 -56.80 8.39 29.33
CA GLN A 219 -56.58 9.43 30.35
C GLN A 219 -55.15 10.01 30.29
N GLY A 220 -54.14 9.18 30.05
CA GLY A 220 -52.76 9.63 29.84
C GLY A 220 -52.58 10.47 28.58
N VAL A 221 -53.25 10.13 27.47
CA VAL A 221 -53.22 10.89 26.21
C VAL A 221 -54.06 12.18 26.30
N ALA A 222 -55.17 12.19 27.06
CA ALA A 222 -55.96 13.41 27.28
C ALA A 222 -55.27 14.42 28.22
N GLN A 223 -54.33 13.98 29.06
CA GLN A 223 -53.57 14.81 29.99
C GLN A 223 -52.07 14.96 29.62
N GLY A 224 -51.61 14.33 28.54
CA GLY A 224 -50.26 14.46 28.01
C GLY A 224 -49.14 13.74 28.78
N ARG A 225 -49.41 12.65 29.54
CA ARG A 225 -48.40 11.96 30.38
C ARG A 225 -48.55 10.44 30.37
N LEU A 226 -47.45 9.70 30.17
CA LEU A 226 -47.39 8.23 30.32
C LEU A 226 -46.09 7.81 31.02
N GLU A 227 -46.21 7.08 32.14
CA GLU A 227 -45.11 6.41 32.85
C GLU A 227 -45.14 4.91 32.57
N VAL A 228 -43.97 4.29 32.38
CA VAL A 228 -43.83 2.84 32.15
C VAL A 228 -42.68 2.31 33.00
N ASP A 229 -42.93 1.26 33.78
CA ASP A 229 -41.96 0.51 34.57
C ASP A 229 -41.87 -0.93 34.03
N VAL A 230 -40.68 -1.52 33.93
CA VAL A 230 -40.44 -2.79 33.21
C VAL A 230 -39.93 -3.88 34.17
N ASN A 231 -40.60 -5.05 34.21
CA ASN A 231 -40.25 -6.20 35.06
C ASN A 231 -39.86 -7.47 34.24
N ASP A 232 -39.20 -8.42 34.92
CA ASP A 232 -38.51 -9.62 34.42
C ASP A 232 -39.31 -10.66 33.57
N GLU A 233 -40.60 -10.47 33.28
CA GLU A 233 -41.39 -11.40 32.45
C GLU A 233 -40.99 -11.36 30.95
N ASP A 234 -40.44 -10.25 30.46
CA ASP A 234 -40.07 -10.07 29.05
C ASP A 234 -38.92 -11.00 28.56
N LEU A 235 -38.13 -11.56 29.48
CA LEU A 235 -37.05 -12.51 29.16
C LEU A 235 -37.56 -13.93 28.84
N GLY A 236 -38.77 -14.30 29.29
CA GLY A 236 -39.38 -15.60 29.03
C GLY A 236 -39.88 -15.75 27.57
N ALA A 237 -40.43 -14.67 27.01
CA ALA A 237 -40.98 -14.64 25.65
C ALA A 237 -39.92 -14.89 24.55
N PHE A 238 -38.66 -14.50 24.79
CA PHE A 238 -37.57 -14.67 23.84
C PHE A 238 -37.10 -16.13 23.69
N LYS A 239 -37.26 -16.98 24.70
CA LYS A 239 -36.92 -18.41 24.60
C LYS A 239 -37.97 -19.21 23.83
N LYS A 240 -39.26 -18.87 23.98
CA LYS A 240 -40.36 -19.46 23.20
C LYS A 240 -40.25 -19.12 21.71
N ARG A 241 -39.88 -17.87 21.38
CA ARG A 241 -39.62 -17.39 20.00
C ARG A 241 -38.66 -18.25 19.18
N ARG A 242 -37.57 -18.70 19.81
CA ARG A 242 -36.54 -19.51 19.13
C ARG A 242 -37.01 -20.93 18.88
N ALA A 243 -37.70 -21.54 19.85
CA ALA A 243 -38.24 -22.89 19.72
C ALA A 243 -39.29 -22.99 18.60
N PHE A 244 -40.13 -21.96 18.43
CA PHE A 244 -41.16 -21.93 17.39
C PHE A 244 -40.59 -21.74 15.97
N LEU A 245 -39.58 -20.87 15.81
CA LEU A 245 -38.87 -20.67 14.53
C LEU A 245 -38.09 -21.92 14.11
N ASP A 246 -37.43 -22.61 15.05
CA ASP A 246 -36.75 -23.88 14.79
C ASP A 246 -37.75 -24.99 14.39
N LEU A 247 -38.96 -24.99 14.98
CA LEU A 247 -40.04 -25.93 14.64
C LEU A 247 -40.59 -25.73 13.21
N ILE A 248 -40.81 -24.48 12.80
CA ILE A 248 -41.26 -24.14 11.44
C ILE A 248 -40.19 -24.48 10.40
N LEU A 249 -38.92 -24.20 10.70
CA LEU A 249 -37.80 -24.54 9.82
C LEU A 249 -37.62 -26.06 9.67
N MET A 250 -37.86 -26.85 10.73
CA MET A 250 -37.87 -28.31 10.65
C MET A 250 -39.07 -28.82 9.84
N ALA A 251 -40.27 -28.28 10.03
CA ALA A 251 -41.46 -28.69 9.27
C ALA A 251 -41.33 -28.40 7.76
N VAL A 252 -40.73 -27.26 7.38
CA VAL A 252 -40.44 -26.91 5.98
C VAL A 252 -39.34 -27.80 5.37
N LYS A 253 -38.35 -28.23 6.17
CA LYS A 253 -37.25 -29.07 5.69
C LYS A 253 -37.63 -30.55 5.56
N ASP A 254 -38.47 -31.05 6.47
CA ASP A 254 -38.85 -32.47 6.58
C ASP A 254 -40.24 -32.78 5.99
N GLY A 255 -40.97 -31.77 5.51
CA GLY A 255 -42.26 -31.94 4.81
C GLY A 255 -43.44 -32.36 5.71
N VAL A 256 -43.43 -31.94 6.98
CA VAL A 256 -44.47 -32.30 7.97
C VAL A 256 -45.58 -31.24 7.99
N GLU A 257 -46.85 -31.65 7.81
CA GLU A 257 -48.01 -30.76 7.94
C GLU A 257 -48.24 -30.37 9.41
N LEU A 258 -48.17 -29.07 9.71
CA LEU A 258 -48.51 -28.51 11.02
C LEU A 258 -50.03 -28.26 11.12
N SER A 259 -50.64 -28.57 12.28
CA SER A 259 -52.08 -28.41 12.50
C SER A 259 -52.48 -26.92 12.64
N ASP A 260 -53.62 -26.53 12.05
CA ASP A 260 -54.12 -25.14 12.05
C ASP A 260 -54.37 -24.58 13.46
N VAL A 261 -54.65 -25.45 14.44
CA VAL A 261 -55.06 -25.06 15.79
C VAL A 261 -53.86 -24.63 16.64
N ASP A 262 -52.72 -25.29 16.48
CA ASP A 262 -51.51 -25.02 17.27
C ASP A 262 -50.84 -23.70 16.85
N ILE A 263 -50.95 -23.33 15.57
CA ILE A 263 -50.33 -22.12 15.01
C ILE A 263 -51.21 -20.89 15.20
N HIS A 264 -52.53 -21.00 15.06
CA HIS A 264 -53.43 -19.90 15.39
C HIS A 264 -53.28 -19.50 16.86
N HIS A 265 -53.13 -20.48 17.76
CA HIS A 265 -52.95 -20.20 19.18
C HIS A 265 -51.61 -19.49 19.48
N GLU A 266 -50.50 -19.94 18.90
CA GLU A 266 -49.19 -19.29 19.06
C GLU A 266 -49.12 -17.91 18.39
N VAL A 267 -49.63 -17.76 17.16
CA VAL A 267 -49.64 -16.47 16.43
C VAL A 267 -50.54 -15.44 17.10
N ASP A 268 -51.70 -15.86 17.60
CA ASP A 268 -52.56 -14.98 18.40
C ASP A 268 -51.84 -14.59 19.70
N THR A 269 -51.20 -15.54 20.40
CA THR A 269 -50.38 -15.22 21.59
C THR A 269 -49.26 -14.21 21.27
N PHE A 270 -48.61 -14.33 20.12
CA PHE A 270 -47.60 -13.39 19.62
C PHE A 270 -48.14 -12.01 19.26
N MET A 271 -49.35 -11.93 18.71
CA MET A 271 -50.03 -10.68 18.36
C MET A 271 -50.61 -9.97 19.59
N PHE A 272 -51.01 -10.73 20.62
CA PHE A 272 -51.63 -10.22 21.83
C PHE A 272 -50.64 -9.84 22.94
N GLU A 273 -49.43 -10.43 23.01
CA GLU A 273 -48.46 -10.16 24.09
C GLU A 273 -47.30 -9.19 23.75
N GLY A 274 -47.23 -8.56 22.57
CA GLY A 274 -46.26 -7.44 22.42
C GLY A 274 -45.99 -6.88 21.03
N HIS A 275 -46.43 -5.63 20.81
CA HIS A 275 -45.88 -4.52 19.99
C HIS A 275 -45.02 -4.74 18.72
N HIS A 276 -45.11 -5.86 18.00
CA HIS A 276 -44.38 -6.03 16.73
C HIS A 276 -45.23 -6.73 15.65
N THR A 277 -46.14 -5.95 15.03
CA THR A 277 -46.96 -6.37 13.88
C THR A 277 -46.11 -6.87 12.69
N THR A 278 -44.88 -6.40 12.55
CA THR A 278 -43.93 -6.83 11.51
C THR A 278 -43.40 -8.25 11.72
N ALA A 279 -43.15 -8.65 12.97
CA ALA A 279 -42.69 -10.00 13.27
C ALA A 279 -43.82 -11.03 13.10
N ALA A 280 -45.03 -10.68 13.52
CA ALA A 280 -46.22 -11.50 13.29
C ALA A 280 -46.57 -11.63 11.79
N ALA A 281 -46.47 -10.55 11.02
CA ALA A 281 -46.67 -10.58 9.57
C ALA A 281 -45.60 -11.41 8.85
N PHE A 282 -44.34 -11.38 9.32
CA PHE A 282 -43.25 -12.19 8.75
C PHE A 282 -43.38 -13.67 9.12
N VAL A 283 -43.78 -13.99 10.35
CA VAL A 283 -44.09 -15.36 10.79
C VAL A 283 -45.31 -15.91 10.03
N TRP A 284 -46.35 -15.10 9.82
CA TRP A 284 -47.50 -15.47 9.01
C TRP A 284 -47.15 -15.61 7.52
N PHE A 285 -46.25 -14.77 7.00
CA PHE A 285 -45.70 -14.91 5.65
C PHE A 285 -44.92 -16.22 5.49
N LEU A 286 -44.05 -16.57 6.43
CA LEU A 286 -43.34 -17.86 6.47
C LEU A 286 -44.31 -19.04 6.60
N TYR A 287 -45.37 -18.89 7.40
CA TYR A 287 -46.44 -19.89 7.55
C TYR A 287 -47.24 -20.09 6.25
N CYS A 288 -47.66 -19.02 5.58
CA CYS A 288 -48.35 -19.09 4.29
C CYS A 288 -47.45 -19.68 3.19
N MET A 289 -46.16 -19.34 3.20
CA MET A 289 -45.15 -19.94 2.32
C MET A 289 -44.95 -21.43 2.61
N ALA A 290 -45.05 -21.86 3.87
CA ALA A 290 -44.97 -23.25 4.31
C ALA A 290 -46.25 -24.07 4.07
N ARG A 291 -47.37 -23.45 3.69
CA ARG A 291 -48.65 -24.13 3.50
C ARG A 291 -49.03 -24.32 2.05
N ASN A 292 -48.49 -23.51 1.14
CA ASN A 292 -48.77 -23.64 -0.29
C ASN A 292 -47.67 -24.49 -0.95
N PRO A 293 -47.99 -25.72 -1.41
CA PRO A 293 -47.00 -26.64 -1.97
C PRO A 293 -46.19 -26.02 -3.11
N GLU A 294 -46.83 -25.21 -3.96
CA GLU A 294 -46.17 -24.52 -5.07
C GLU A 294 -45.11 -23.51 -4.60
N HIS A 295 -45.33 -22.84 -3.46
CA HIS A 295 -44.39 -21.87 -2.90
C HIS A 295 -43.25 -22.55 -2.11
N GLN A 296 -43.54 -23.67 -1.44
CA GLN A 296 -42.50 -24.50 -0.84
C GLN A 296 -41.56 -25.06 -1.92
N GLU A 297 -42.11 -25.52 -3.05
CA GLU A 297 -41.35 -25.98 -4.21
C GLU A 297 -40.45 -24.86 -4.76
N LEU A 298 -40.98 -23.63 -4.91
CA LEU A 298 -40.22 -22.45 -5.37
C LEU A 298 -39.07 -22.06 -4.43
N VAL A 299 -39.31 -22.06 -3.11
CA VAL A 299 -38.25 -21.75 -2.13
C VAL A 299 -37.22 -22.87 -2.06
N ARG A 300 -37.64 -24.13 -2.16
CA ARG A 300 -36.75 -25.28 -2.22
C ARG A 300 -35.88 -25.24 -3.48
N GLN A 301 -36.46 -24.91 -4.64
CA GLN A 301 -35.73 -24.68 -5.88
C GLN A 301 -34.70 -23.55 -5.76
N GLU A 302 -35.06 -22.41 -5.18
CA GLU A 302 -34.12 -21.30 -4.97
C GLU A 302 -33.01 -21.63 -3.95
N LEU A 303 -33.33 -22.39 -2.89
CA LEU A 303 -32.33 -22.87 -1.91
C LEU A 303 -31.40 -23.93 -2.51
N ASP A 304 -31.93 -24.87 -3.29
CA ASP A 304 -31.17 -25.89 -4.00
C ASP A 304 -30.26 -25.23 -5.06
N GLU A 305 -30.74 -24.21 -5.77
CA GLU A 305 -29.91 -23.39 -6.66
C GLU A 305 -28.77 -22.67 -5.90
N LEU A 306 -29.06 -22.14 -4.69
CA LEU A 306 -28.05 -21.49 -3.86
C LEU A 306 -27.01 -22.50 -3.30
N GLU A 307 -27.44 -23.68 -2.89
CA GLU A 307 -26.58 -24.78 -2.45
C GLU A 307 -25.71 -25.28 -3.62
N MET A 308 -26.26 -25.40 -4.82
CA MET A 308 -25.50 -25.72 -6.02
C MET A 308 -24.47 -24.64 -6.37
N ILE A 309 -24.84 -23.35 -6.30
CA ILE A 309 -23.91 -22.24 -6.57
C ILE A 309 -22.78 -22.21 -5.53
N THR A 310 -23.10 -22.38 -4.25
CA THR A 310 -22.07 -22.41 -3.19
C THR A 310 -21.17 -23.63 -3.30
N ALA A 311 -21.70 -24.82 -3.57
CA ALA A 311 -20.93 -26.02 -3.84
C ALA A 311 -20.01 -25.84 -5.06
N LEU A 312 -20.51 -25.22 -6.14
CA LEU A 312 -19.73 -24.90 -7.33
C LEU A 312 -18.59 -23.91 -7.02
N LEU A 313 -18.85 -22.86 -6.27
CA LEU A 313 -17.81 -21.89 -5.86
C LEU A 313 -16.73 -22.54 -4.99
N VAL A 314 -17.12 -23.41 -4.06
CA VAL A 314 -16.18 -24.18 -3.23
C VAL A 314 -15.37 -25.15 -4.10
N ALA A 315 -15.99 -25.85 -5.04
CA ALA A 315 -15.30 -26.74 -5.97
C ALA A 315 -14.29 -25.97 -6.82
N ILE A 316 -14.68 -24.81 -7.38
CA ILE A 316 -13.78 -23.93 -8.15
C ILE A 316 -12.60 -23.48 -7.28
N LEU A 317 -12.83 -23.10 -6.02
CA LEU A 317 -11.77 -22.70 -5.10
C LEU A 317 -10.81 -23.86 -4.80
N LEU A 318 -11.32 -25.07 -4.57
CA LEU A 318 -10.50 -26.26 -4.32
C LEU A 318 -9.67 -26.64 -5.55
N VAL A 319 -10.24 -26.57 -6.75
CA VAL A 319 -9.51 -26.77 -8.01
C VAL A 319 -8.41 -25.72 -8.15
N LEU A 320 -8.72 -24.44 -7.91
CA LEU A 320 -7.74 -23.35 -7.96
C LEU A 320 -6.59 -23.56 -6.97
N LEU A 321 -6.89 -23.91 -5.72
CA LEU A 321 -5.87 -24.19 -4.70
C LEU A 321 -5.02 -25.40 -5.06
N THR A 322 -5.62 -26.44 -5.65
CA THR A 322 -4.90 -27.63 -6.12
C THR A 322 -3.97 -27.29 -7.28
N VAL A 323 -4.44 -26.52 -8.27
CA VAL A 323 -3.63 -26.03 -9.39
C VAL A 323 -2.47 -25.17 -8.89
N LEU A 324 -2.72 -24.24 -7.97
CA LEU A 324 -1.69 -23.40 -7.35
C LEU A 324 -0.66 -24.24 -6.58
N PHE A 325 -1.11 -25.26 -5.83
CA PHE A 325 -0.23 -26.17 -5.13
C PHE A 325 0.64 -26.99 -6.10
N LEU A 326 0.07 -27.56 -7.15
CA LEU A 326 0.81 -28.30 -8.18
C LEU A 326 1.80 -27.39 -8.92
N ALA A 327 1.40 -26.15 -9.24
CA ALA A 327 2.29 -25.16 -9.83
C ALA A 327 3.45 -24.81 -8.90
N TYR A 328 3.17 -24.59 -7.61
CA TYR A 328 4.20 -24.37 -6.59
C TYR A 328 5.16 -25.57 -6.48
N ARG A 329 4.63 -26.80 -6.43
CA ARG A 329 5.44 -28.02 -6.37
C ARG A 329 6.28 -28.21 -7.62
N ARG A 330 5.74 -27.91 -8.80
CA ARG A 330 6.48 -27.93 -10.06
C ARG A 330 7.62 -26.91 -10.06
N TRP A 331 7.35 -25.69 -9.58
CA TRP A 331 8.37 -24.65 -9.43
C TRP A 331 9.45 -25.06 -8.42
N GLU A 332 9.08 -25.54 -7.24
CA GLU A 332 10.00 -25.98 -6.18
C GLU A 332 10.88 -27.16 -6.64
N CYS A 333 10.31 -28.08 -7.43
CA CYS A 333 11.04 -29.21 -7.99
C CYS A 333 11.83 -28.87 -9.27
N SER A 334 11.76 -27.63 -9.76
CA SER A 334 12.44 -27.21 -10.98
C SER A 334 13.96 -27.27 -10.84
N SER A 335 14.65 -27.49 -11.96
CA SER A 335 16.12 -27.45 -12.00
C SER A 335 16.67 -26.10 -11.52
N PHE A 336 15.98 -25.00 -11.86
CA PHE A 336 16.35 -23.65 -11.43
C PHE A 336 16.42 -23.52 -9.91
N VAL A 337 15.35 -23.92 -9.21
CA VAL A 337 15.27 -23.81 -7.75
C VAL A 337 16.29 -24.72 -7.08
N LYS A 338 16.40 -25.98 -7.53
CA LYS A 338 17.38 -26.94 -7.01
C LYS A 338 18.82 -26.45 -7.15
N THR A 339 19.15 -25.84 -8.29
CA THR A 339 20.50 -25.32 -8.56
C THR A 339 20.82 -24.13 -7.66
N ILE A 340 19.89 -23.18 -7.50
CA ILE A 340 20.06 -22.03 -6.60
C ILE A 340 20.16 -22.47 -5.14
N ASP A 341 19.38 -23.46 -4.72
CA ASP A 341 19.38 -23.93 -3.34
C ASP A 341 20.66 -24.68 -2.93
N LEU A 342 21.57 -24.99 -3.88
CA LEU A 342 22.94 -25.44 -3.58
C LEU A 342 23.81 -24.33 -2.99
N ILE A 343 23.49 -23.07 -3.29
CA ILE A 343 24.19 -21.90 -2.73
C ILE A 343 23.75 -21.75 -1.26
N PRO A 344 24.69 -21.52 -0.31
CA PRO A 344 24.37 -21.29 1.10
C PRO A 344 23.36 -20.15 1.28
N GLY A 345 22.49 -20.21 2.28
CA GLY A 345 21.56 -19.13 2.56
C GLY A 345 20.45 -19.49 3.56
N PRO A 346 19.65 -18.50 4.00
CA PRO A 346 18.57 -18.73 4.96
C PRO A 346 17.51 -19.68 4.40
N LYS A 347 16.97 -20.57 5.25
CA LYS A 347 15.89 -21.50 4.88
C LYS A 347 14.67 -20.72 4.39
N LYS A 348 14.26 -20.95 3.14
CA LYS A 348 13.09 -20.30 2.54
C LYS A 348 11.80 -20.96 3.05
N ARG A 349 10.77 -20.15 3.33
CA ARG A 349 9.42 -20.63 3.63
C ARG A 349 8.60 -20.73 2.34
N PRO A 350 7.59 -21.62 2.26
CA PRO A 350 6.73 -21.72 1.10
C PRO A 350 6.07 -20.38 0.75
N ILE A 351 6.01 -20.06 -0.54
CA ILE A 351 5.36 -18.87 -1.13
C ILE A 351 6.02 -17.53 -0.77
N VAL A 352 6.36 -17.28 0.49
CA VAL A 352 6.93 -16.00 0.98
C VAL A 352 8.45 -15.94 0.92
N GLY A 353 9.12 -17.09 0.74
CA GLY A 353 10.58 -17.17 0.74
C GLY A 353 11.16 -16.79 2.10
N ASN A 354 12.10 -15.85 2.11
CA ASN A 354 12.78 -15.31 3.27
C ASN A 354 12.18 -13.98 3.77
N ALA A 355 11.05 -13.50 3.22
CA ALA A 355 10.42 -12.24 3.65
C ALA A 355 10.18 -12.20 5.18
N THR A 356 9.69 -13.30 5.75
CA THR A 356 9.45 -13.42 7.22
C THR A 356 10.72 -13.55 8.06
N SER A 357 11.89 -13.75 7.43
CA SER A 357 13.19 -13.76 8.10
C SER A 357 13.84 -12.37 8.12
N LEU A 358 13.25 -11.42 7.40
CA LEU A 358 13.66 -10.02 7.42
C LEU A 358 12.88 -9.29 8.54
N PRO A 359 13.52 -8.35 9.22
CA PRO A 359 12.86 -7.48 10.18
C PRO A 359 11.82 -6.60 9.48
N SER A 360 10.83 -6.12 10.26
CA SER A 360 9.78 -5.23 9.74
C SER A 360 10.29 -3.81 9.49
N GLU A 361 11.31 -3.37 10.22
CA GLU A 361 11.92 -2.04 10.06
C GLU A 361 12.95 -2.05 8.92
N SER A 362 12.85 -1.09 8.00
CA SER A 362 13.64 -1.04 6.77
C SER A 362 15.14 -0.84 7.00
N ASP A 363 15.55 -0.16 8.08
CA ASP A 363 16.95 0.06 8.44
C ASP A 363 17.63 -1.23 8.91
N GLU A 364 16.90 -2.13 9.57
CA GLU A 364 17.44 -3.41 10.00
C GLU A 364 17.55 -4.43 8.85
N ILE A 365 16.77 -4.26 7.76
CA ILE A 365 16.81 -5.16 6.61
C ILE A 365 18.21 -5.13 5.99
N MET A 366 18.78 -3.94 5.76
CA MET A 366 20.12 -3.81 5.20
C MET A 366 21.16 -4.46 6.11
N GLN A 367 21.11 -4.20 7.42
CA GLN A 367 22.05 -4.77 8.39
C GLN A 367 21.92 -6.29 8.47
N THR A 368 20.72 -6.84 8.28
CA THR A 368 20.48 -8.27 8.26
C THR A 368 21.07 -8.91 7.01
N ILE A 369 20.77 -8.35 5.83
CA ILE A 369 21.23 -8.89 4.54
C ILE A 369 22.76 -8.71 4.40
N GLN A 370 23.27 -7.49 4.60
CA GLN A 370 24.67 -7.14 4.33
C GLN A 370 25.62 -7.34 5.53
N GLY A 371 25.08 -7.57 6.73
CA GLY A 371 25.87 -7.81 7.94
C GLY A 371 25.68 -9.22 8.48
N LYS A 372 24.51 -9.50 9.07
CA LYS A 372 24.24 -10.78 9.77
C LYS A 372 24.36 -11.99 8.84
N TRP A 373 23.74 -11.94 7.65
CA TRP A 373 23.76 -13.06 6.71
C TRP A 373 25.12 -13.26 6.04
N VAL A 374 25.88 -12.18 5.80
CA VAL A 374 27.27 -12.30 5.32
C VAL A 374 28.14 -13.04 6.33
N LYS A 375 28.02 -12.71 7.62
CA LYS A 375 28.74 -13.42 8.70
C LYS A 375 28.28 -14.88 8.84
N GLN A 376 27.00 -15.17 8.63
CA GLN A 376 26.43 -16.50 8.81
C GLN A 376 26.65 -17.47 7.64
N PHE A 377 26.51 -16.98 6.40
CA PHE A 377 26.53 -17.81 5.19
C PHE A 377 27.76 -17.59 4.31
N GLY A 378 28.61 -16.63 4.66
CA GLY A 378 29.77 -16.23 3.89
C GLY A 378 29.46 -15.14 2.86
N ARG A 379 30.46 -14.86 2.00
CA ARG A 379 30.42 -13.73 1.05
C ARG A 379 29.73 -14.04 -0.28
N ILE A 380 29.25 -15.27 -0.45
CA ILE A 380 28.33 -15.69 -1.50
C ILE A 380 27.19 -16.47 -0.85
N TYR A 381 25.97 -15.94 -0.94
CA TYR A 381 24.81 -16.60 -0.37
C TYR A 381 23.54 -16.22 -1.14
N ARG A 382 22.50 -17.04 -1.05
CA ARG A 382 21.22 -16.84 -1.76
C ARG A 382 20.10 -16.46 -0.80
N SER A 383 19.18 -15.63 -1.25
CA SER A 383 17.90 -15.41 -0.58
C SER A 383 16.75 -15.44 -1.59
N TRP A 384 15.55 -15.75 -1.10
CA TRP A 384 14.32 -15.79 -1.87
C TRP A 384 13.37 -14.72 -1.34
N LEU A 385 12.84 -13.87 -2.21
CA LEU A 385 11.72 -12.99 -1.88
C LEU A 385 10.52 -13.47 -2.70
N GLY A 386 9.64 -14.20 -2.04
CA GLY A 386 8.65 -15.05 -2.69
C GLY A 386 9.28 -15.98 -3.74
N PHE A 387 8.91 -15.79 -5.00
CA PHE A 387 9.43 -16.58 -6.14
C PHE A 387 10.68 -15.99 -6.80
N ARG A 388 11.13 -14.79 -6.39
CA ARG A 388 12.31 -14.14 -6.94
C ARG A 388 13.54 -14.54 -6.13
N THR A 389 14.63 -14.85 -6.82
CA THR A 389 15.91 -15.21 -6.21
C THR A 389 16.90 -14.05 -6.28
N PHE A 390 17.67 -13.88 -5.22
CA PHE A 390 18.81 -13.00 -5.15
C PHE A 390 20.04 -13.81 -4.73
N VAL A 391 21.07 -13.82 -5.59
CA VAL A 391 22.40 -14.35 -5.24
C VAL A 391 23.26 -13.17 -4.85
N HIS A 392 23.60 -13.07 -3.58
CA HIS A 392 24.33 -11.96 -3.01
C HIS A 392 25.83 -12.24 -3.01
N ILE A 393 26.62 -11.27 -3.46
CA ILE A 393 28.08 -11.34 -3.47
C ILE A 393 28.72 -10.11 -2.83
N SER A 394 29.83 -10.33 -2.13
CA SER A 394 30.61 -9.27 -1.46
C SER A 394 32.13 -9.52 -1.49
N THR A 395 32.62 -10.34 -2.42
CA THR A 395 34.05 -10.61 -2.63
C THR A 395 34.54 -9.89 -3.90
N PRO A 396 35.68 -9.16 -3.87
CA PRO A 396 36.15 -8.40 -5.04
C PRO A 396 36.30 -9.22 -6.32
N ASN A 397 36.85 -10.44 -6.24
CA ASN A 397 36.99 -11.33 -7.41
C ASN A 397 35.65 -11.67 -8.08
N PHE A 398 34.58 -11.82 -7.28
CA PHE A 398 33.24 -12.10 -7.81
C PHE A 398 32.60 -10.83 -8.38
N VAL A 399 32.80 -9.70 -7.69
CA VAL A 399 32.30 -8.39 -8.12
C VAL A 399 32.93 -7.97 -9.44
N GLU A 400 34.23 -8.19 -9.62
CA GLU A 400 34.94 -7.92 -10.87
C GLU A 400 34.33 -8.66 -12.06
N LYS A 401 34.14 -9.98 -11.94
CA LYS A 401 33.56 -10.81 -13.01
C LYS A 401 32.18 -10.29 -13.48
N ILE A 402 31.39 -9.78 -12.54
CA ILE A 402 30.04 -9.29 -12.85
C ILE A 402 30.07 -7.86 -13.38
N LEU A 403 30.83 -6.96 -12.74
CA LEU A 403 30.84 -5.55 -13.10
C LEU A 403 31.61 -5.27 -14.38
N THR A 404 32.61 -6.07 -14.75
CA THR A 404 33.35 -5.92 -16.03
C THR A 404 32.63 -6.54 -17.23
N SER A 405 31.65 -7.43 -16.98
CA SER A 405 30.96 -8.17 -18.03
C SER A 405 30.16 -7.23 -18.95
N GLN A 406 30.30 -7.45 -20.26
CA GLN A 406 29.47 -6.82 -21.30
C GLN A 406 28.14 -7.58 -21.51
N THR A 407 28.02 -8.79 -20.98
CA THR A 407 26.80 -9.61 -21.03
C THR A 407 25.84 -9.21 -19.93
N TYR A 408 26.31 -9.11 -18.67
CA TYR A 408 25.47 -8.84 -17.49
C TYR A 408 25.26 -7.33 -17.26
N ILE A 409 24.93 -6.60 -18.31
CA ILE A 409 24.69 -5.14 -18.23
C ILE A 409 23.28 -4.81 -17.74
N GLU A 410 22.33 -5.72 -17.90
CA GLU A 410 20.92 -5.51 -17.52
C GLU A 410 20.75 -5.49 -16.00
N LYS A 411 19.86 -4.60 -15.53
CA LYS A 411 19.51 -4.51 -14.12
C LYS A 411 18.67 -5.71 -13.70
N GLY A 412 18.75 -6.10 -12.43
CA GLY A 412 17.92 -7.19 -11.91
C GLY A 412 16.41 -6.88 -12.05
N LYS A 413 15.58 -7.92 -12.14
CA LYS A 413 14.13 -7.79 -12.38
C LYS A 413 13.38 -6.95 -11.35
N SER A 414 13.97 -6.67 -10.19
CA SER A 414 13.40 -5.79 -9.18
C SER A 414 13.35 -4.32 -9.59
N TYR A 415 14.24 -3.89 -10.49
CA TYR A 415 14.28 -2.51 -10.96
C TYR A 415 13.03 -2.12 -11.76
N SER A 416 12.20 -3.08 -12.20
CA SER A 416 10.93 -2.80 -12.90
C SER A 416 9.95 -1.97 -12.07
N ILE A 417 10.11 -1.93 -10.73
CA ILE A 417 9.30 -1.06 -9.86
C ILE A 417 9.57 0.42 -10.12
N LEU A 418 10.78 0.76 -10.60
CA LEU A 418 11.19 2.12 -10.92
C LEU A 418 10.77 2.56 -12.32
N THR A 419 10.35 1.64 -13.19
CA THR A 419 9.95 1.95 -14.57
C THR A 419 8.83 2.98 -14.65
N PRO A 420 7.77 2.96 -13.81
CA PRO A 420 6.77 4.02 -13.81
C PRO A 420 7.33 5.41 -13.47
N TRP A 421 8.43 5.48 -12.72
CA TRP A 421 9.07 6.73 -12.34
C TRP A 421 10.08 7.20 -13.40
N LEU A 422 11.09 6.40 -13.69
CA LEU A 422 12.25 6.78 -14.50
C LEU A 422 12.15 6.34 -15.97
N GLY A 423 11.09 5.61 -16.33
CA GLY A 423 10.90 5.05 -17.66
C GLY A 423 12.06 4.18 -18.11
N GLU A 424 12.48 4.35 -19.36
CA GLU A 424 13.66 3.71 -19.93
C GLU A 424 14.87 4.67 -19.97
N GLY A 425 15.03 5.51 -18.95
CA GLY A 425 16.22 6.36 -18.79
C GLY A 425 17.49 5.53 -18.52
N LEU A 426 18.66 6.19 -18.50
CA LEU A 426 19.98 5.55 -18.52
C LEU A 426 20.18 4.46 -17.44
N LEU A 427 19.57 4.62 -16.26
CA LEU A 427 19.62 3.63 -15.18
C LEU A 427 18.98 2.29 -15.58
N LEU A 428 17.81 2.35 -16.21
CA LEU A 428 16.93 1.21 -16.48
C LEU A 428 17.05 0.69 -17.91
N ALA A 429 17.52 1.50 -18.85
CA ALA A 429 17.76 1.11 -20.23
C ALA A 429 18.63 -0.16 -20.32
N THR A 430 18.33 -0.99 -21.31
CA THR A 430 19.00 -2.26 -21.60
C THR A 430 19.60 -2.28 -23.01
N GLY A 431 20.50 -3.23 -23.26
CA GLY A 431 21.02 -3.54 -24.59
C GLY A 431 21.53 -2.35 -25.41
N ILE A 432 21.04 -2.25 -26.65
CA ILE A 432 21.44 -1.24 -27.64
C ILE A 432 20.99 0.16 -27.23
N LYS A 433 19.78 0.28 -26.66
CA LYS A 433 19.24 1.58 -26.20
C LYS A 433 20.13 2.20 -25.13
N TRP A 434 20.53 1.41 -24.14
CA TRP A 434 21.49 1.86 -23.13
C TRP A 434 22.82 2.33 -23.74
N LYS A 435 23.39 1.57 -24.68
CA LYS A 435 24.65 1.95 -25.35
C LYS A 435 24.51 3.27 -26.12
N LYS A 436 23.39 3.45 -26.85
CA LYS A 436 23.05 4.70 -27.57
C LYS A 436 23.00 5.88 -26.59
N ASN A 437 22.18 5.78 -25.55
CA ASN A 437 21.98 6.86 -24.58
C ASN A 437 23.27 7.16 -23.80
N ARG A 438 24.02 6.13 -23.36
CA ARG A 438 25.30 6.33 -22.67
C ARG A 438 26.30 7.08 -23.54
N ARG A 439 26.41 6.73 -24.83
CA ARG A 439 27.30 7.42 -25.77
C ARG A 439 26.89 8.88 -25.99
N LEU A 440 25.59 9.14 -26.11
CA LEU A 440 25.04 10.49 -26.28
C LEU A 440 25.34 11.39 -25.07
N LEU A 441 25.20 10.85 -23.85
CA LEU A 441 25.22 11.62 -22.62
C LEU A 441 26.61 11.76 -21.97
N THR A 442 27.54 10.85 -22.26
CA THR A 442 28.91 10.89 -21.69
C THR A 442 29.65 12.22 -21.93
N PRO A 443 29.54 12.89 -23.10
CA PRO A 443 30.15 14.20 -23.30
C PRO A 443 29.73 15.25 -22.27
N ALA A 444 28.50 15.22 -21.73
CA ALA A 444 28.00 16.18 -20.74
C ALA A 444 28.81 16.19 -19.43
N PHE A 445 29.46 15.06 -19.12
CA PHE A 445 30.21 14.84 -17.87
C PHE A 445 31.73 14.75 -18.12
N HIS A 446 32.18 15.22 -19.28
CA HIS A 446 33.60 15.26 -19.63
C HIS A 446 34.32 16.40 -18.89
N PHE A 447 35.60 16.21 -18.54
CA PHE A 447 36.35 17.10 -17.64
C PHE A 447 36.38 18.57 -18.07
N GLN A 448 36.42 18.85 -19.38
CA GLN A 448 36.42 20.23 -19.90
C GLN A 448 35.11 20.98 -19.63
N ILE A 449 34.00 20.27 -19.46
CA ILE A 449 32.70 20.88 -19.14
C ILE A 449 32.54 21.04 -17.64
N LEU A 450 33.14 20.16 -16.83
CA LEU A 450 33.08 20.21 -15.37
C LEU A 450 33.69 21.49 -14.78
N ASP A 451 34.66 22.09 -15.46
CA ASP A 451 35.24 23.38 -15.07
C ASP A 451 34.17 24.48 -14.98
N ASN A 452 33.22 24.49 -15.92
CA ASN A 452 32.10 25.44 -15.93
C ASN A 452 31.10 25.24 -14.78
N PHE A 453 31.18 24.14 -14.03
CA PHE A 453 30.28 23.86 -12.91
C PHE A 453 30.81 24.39 -11.57
N PHE A 454 32.09 24.77 -11.47
CA PHE A 454 32.64 25.31 -10.23
C PHE A 454 31.95 26.61 -9.80
N ASP A 455 31.57 27.48 -10.74
CA ASP A 455 30.78 28.67 -10.44
C ASP A 455 29.44 28.32 -9.78
N VAL A 456 28.76 27.29 -10.31
CA VAL A 456 27.49 26.79 -9.79
C VAL A 456 27.67 26.15 -8.42
N PHE A 457 28.71 25.34 -8.24
CA PHE A 457 29.02 24.69 -6.97
C PHE A 457 29.30 25.72 -5.87
N ASN A 458 30.19 26.69 -6.13
CA ASN A 458 30.56 27.70 -5.15
C ASN A 458 29.36 28.59 -4.77
N LYS A 459 28.61 29.08 -5.76
CA LYS A 459 27.41 29.89 -5.53
C LYS A 459 26.40 29.16 -4.64
N ASN A 460 26.11 27.89 -4.94
CA ASN A 460 25.16 27.11 -4.15
C ASN A 460 25.73 26.69 -2.78
N ALA A 461 27.05 26.52 -2.65
CA ALA A 461 27.75 26.31 -1.39
C ALA A 461 27.65 27.53 -0.47
N ASP A 462 27.75 28.73 -1.04
CA ASP A 462 27.61 29.98 -0.31
C ASP A 462 26.21 30.14 0.26
N ILE A 463 25.19 29.92 -0.59
CA ILE A 463 23.78 29.93 -0.17
C ILE A 463 23.55 28.90 0.93
N LEU A 464 24.07 27.68 0.79
CA LEU A 464 23.94 26.63 1.80
C LEU A 464 24.49 27.09 3.16
N CYS A 465 25.72 27.61 3.16
CA CYS A 465 26.36 28.09 4.38
C CYS A 465 25.61 29.27 5.00
N ASP A 466 25.05 30.18 4.18
CA ASP A 466 24.22 31.28 4.66
C ASP A 466 22.92 30.80 5.29
N GLN A 467 22.28 29.77 4.70
CA GLN A 467 21.07 29.16 5.27
C GLN A 467 21.37 28.45 6.59
N LEU A 468 22.49 27.73 6.68
CA LEU A 468 22.95 27.13 7.94
C LEU A 468 23.25 28.21 9.00
N ALA A 469 23.92 29.30 8.63
CA ALA A 469 24.20 30.41 9.54
C ALA A 469 22.92 31.12 10.01
N LYS A 470 21.90 31.25 9.14
CA LYS A 470 20.59 31.80 9.51
C LYS A 470 19.86 30.88 10.48
N ALA A 471 19.84 29.57 10.21
CA ALA A 471 19.21 28.57 11.07
C ALA A 471 19.82 28.59 12.49
N LEU A 472 21.15 28.72 12.60
CA LEU A 472 21.86 28.85 13.88
C LEU A 472 21.48 30.12 14.68
N LYS A 473 21.05 31.18 13.99
CA LYS A 473 20.61 32.43 14.65
C LYS A 473 19.15 32.37 15.08
N SER A 474 18.30 31.70 14.30
CA SER A 474 16.86 31.62 14.54
C SER A 474 16.49 30.56 15.58
N GLU A 475 17.17 29.42 15.56
CA GLU A 475 16.95 28.36 16.53
C GLU A 475 17.84 28.64 17.74
N CYS A 476 17.25 28.76 18.94
CA CYS A 476 18.01 28.79 20.20
C CYS A 476 18.78 27.46 20.46
N CYS A 477 18.66 26.49 19.56
CA CYS A 477 19.32 25.19 19.61
C CYS A 477 20.63 25.22 18.81
N LYS A 478 21.69 24.66 19.40
CA LYS A 478 23.01 24.51 18.75
C LYS A 478 23.03 23.38 17.71
N GLU A 479 22.03 22.49 17.73
CA GLU A 479 21.91 21.33 16.82
C GLU A 479 20.94 21.62 15.69
N ILE A 480 21.36 21.34 14.45
CA ILE A 480 20.54 21.49 13.24
C ILE A 480 20.55 20.16 12.49
N ASP A 481 19.39 19.71 12.02
CA ASP A 481 19.33 18.62 11.04
C ASP A 481 19.82 19.16 9.68
N VAL A 482 21.04 18.79 9.29
CA VAL A 482 21.68 19.32 8.08
C VAL A 482 21.17 18.65 6.80
N PHE A 483 20.55 17.47 6.89
CA PHE A 483 20.21 16.68 5.71
C PHE A 483 19.21 17.36 4.76
N PRO A 484 18.15 18.02 5.25
CA PRO A 484 17.25 18.80 4.38
C PRO A 484 17.95 19.93 3.63
N PHE A 485 18.92 20.61 4.26
CA PHE A 485 19.68 21.70 3.64
C PHE A 485 20.57 21.16 2.50
N LEU A 486 21.25 20.04 2.74
CA LEU A 486 22.08 19.38 1.74
C LEU A 486 21.25 18.94 0.52
N LYS A 487 20.06 18.35 0.74
CA LYS A 487 19.16 17.96 -0.36
C LYS A 487 18.70 19.13 -1.22
N LYS A 488 18.40 20.27 -0.59
CA LYS A 488 18.02 21.50 -1.30
C LYS A 488 19.19 22.04 -2.13
N CYS A 489 20.39 22.04 -1.55
CA CYS A 489 21.61 22.50 -2.22
C CYS A 489 21.97 21.64 -3.44
N THR A 490 22.02 20.32 -3.29
CA THR A 490 22.38 19.43 -4.41
C THR A 490 21.31 19.41 -5.50
N LEU A 491 20.04 19.65 -5.15
CA LEU A 491 18.97 19.82 -6.15
C LEU A 491 19.16 21.09 -6.96
N ASP A 492 19.47 22.22 -6.32
CA ASP A 492 19.78 23.47 -7.04
C ASP A 492 20.99 23.30 -7.96
N ILE A 493 22.03 22.61 -7.48
CA ILE A 493 23.24 22.35 -8.26
C ILE A 493 22.93 21.50 -9.49
N ILE A 494 22.21 20.38 -9.38
CA ILE A 494 21.92 19.54 -10.55
C ILE A 494 21.00 20.25 -11.55
N CYS A 495 20.03 21.03 -11.06
CA CYS A 495 19.17 21.84 -11.93
C CYS A 495 19.97 22.90 -12.70
N GLU A 496 20.83 23.64 -12.01
CA GLU A 496 21.60 24.74 -12.62
C GLU A 496 22.73 24.21 -13.51
N ALA A 497 23.47 23.19 -13.08
CA ALA A 497 24.62 22.66 -13.81
C ALA A 497 24.23 21.71 -14.97
N ALA A 498 23.26 20.81 -14.74
CA ALA A 498 22.92 19.76 -15.71
C ALA A 498 21.65 20.08 -16.52
N MET A 499 20.63 20.69 -15.90
CA MET A 499 19.39 21.05 -16.61
C MET A 499 19.42 22.46 -17.21
N GLY A 500 20.34 23.31 -16.75
CA GLY A 500 20.49 24.68 -17.24
C GLY A 500 19.48 25.67 -16.66
N ILE A 501 18.75 25.30 -15.59
CA ILE A 501 17.67 26.11 -15.01
C ILE A 501 17.90 26.39 -13.52
N LYS A 502 17.40 27.52 -13.02
CA LYS A 502 17.50 27.90 -11.61
C LYS A 502 16.15 27.73 -10.91
N ILE A 503 16.07 26.84 -9.92
CA ILE A 503 14.84 26.60 -9.16
C ILE A 503 14.84 27.24 -7.75
N ASN A 504 16.01 27.62 -7.22
CA ASN A 504 16.20 28.23 -5.90
C ASN A 504 15.57 27.43 -4.73
N ALA A 505 15.67 26.11 -4.75
CA ALA A 505 15.13 25.19 -3.74
C ALA A 505 15.70 25.40 -2.32
N GLN A 506 16.88 26.03 -2.20
CA GLN A 506 17.42 26.44 -0.91
C GLN A 506 16.71 27.63 -0.27
N LEU A 507 16.04 28.47 -1.08
CA LEU A 507 15.34 29.67 -0.62
C LEU A 507 13.83 29.43 -0.53
N GLU A 508 13.29 28.65 -1.45
CA GLU A 508 11.87 28.35 -1.56
C GLU A 508 11.62 26.85 -1.36
N ASP A 509 10.56 26.49 -0.62
CA ASP A 509 10.26 25.08 -0.39
C ASP A 509 9.65 24.45 -1.65
N THR A 510 10.31 23.43 -2.19
CA THR A 510 9.82 22.70 -3.36
C THR A 510 9.14 21.41 -2.93
N GLU A 511 7.95 21.13 -3.48
CA GLU A 511 7.27 19.85 -3.24
C GLU A 511 8.07 18.65 -3.76
N TYR A 512 8.94 18.87 -4.75
CA TYR A 512 9.73 17.84 -5.41
C TYR A 512 10.55 16.99 -4.43
N ILE A 513 11.32 17.62 -3.52
CA ILE A 513 12.19 16.89 -2.58
C ILE A 513 11.37 15.97 -1.66
N ARG A 514 10.23 16.47 -1.15
CA ARG A 514 9.31 15.69 -0.31
C ARG A 514 8.71 14.52 -1.08
N ASN A 515 8.34 14.75 -2.34
CA ASN A 515 7.80 13.73 -3.22
C ASN A 515 8.85 12.64 -3.55
N VAL A 516 10.10 13.03 -3.83
CA VAL A 516 11.22 12.09 -4.05
C VAL A 516 11.52 11.28 -2.79
N HIS A 517 11.47 11.91 -1.60
CA HIS A 517 11.62 11.18 -0.34
C HIS A 517 10.55 10.10 -0.20
N ARG A 518 9.28 10.52 -0.35
CA ARG A 518 8.13 9.65 -0.13
C ARG A 518 8.01 8.53 -1.16
N ILE A 519 8.30 8.81 -2.43
CA ILE A 519 8.27 7.75 -3.46
C ILE A 519 9.36 6.70 -3.21
N SER A 520 10.53 7.12 -2.72
CA SER A 520 11.63 6.20 -2.40
C SER A 520 11.24 5.22 -1.28
N GLU A 521 10.60 5.71 -0.22
CA GLU A 521 10.01 4.86 0.83
C GLU A 521 9.00 3.87 0.26
N ILE A 522 8.01 4.37 -0.51
CA ILE A 522 6.94 3.52 -1.08
C ILE A 522 7.53 2.46 -2.02
N VAL A 523 8.58 2.78 -2.78
CA VAL A 523 9.25 1.82 -3.66
C VAL A 523 9.90 0.69 -2.86
N VAL A 524 10.58 1.01 -1.77
CA VAL A 524 11.22 0.00 -0.90
C VAL A 524 10.18 -0.82 -0.14
N GLU A 525 9.13 -0.18 0.40
CA GLU A 525 7.98 -0.88 0.97
C GLU A 525 7.32 -1.82 -0.06
N ARG A 526 7.16 -1.37 -1.31
CA ARG A 526 6.62 -2.19 -2.40
C ARG A 526 7.53 -3.38 -2.68
N PHE A 527 8.85 -3.20 -2.70
CA PHE A 527 9.82 -4.28 -2.94
C PHE A 527 9.67 -5.43 -1.93
N PHE A 528 9.54 -5.12 -0.63
CA PHE A 528 9.45 -6.12 0.44
C PHE A 528 8.03 -6.62 0.75
N SER A 529 7.00 -6.05 0.11
CA SER A 529 5.60 -6.42 0.31
C SER A 529 5.04 -7.26 -0.85
N PHE A 530 3.83 -7.79 -0.65
CA PHE A 530 3.10 -8.51 -1.70
C PHE A 530 2.83 -7.64 -2.95
N GLY A 531 2.79 -6.31 -2.79
CA GLY A 531 2.64 -5.35 -3.89
C GLY A 531 3.73 -5.44 -4.96
N HIS A 532 4.88 -6.07 -4.65
CA HIS A 532 5.93 -6.35 -5.62
C HIS A 532 5.47 -7.30 -6.74
N PHE A 533 4.58 -8.25 -6.42
CA PHE A 533 4.11 -9.26 -7.36
C PHE A 533 2.88 -8.81 -8.16
N LEU A 534 2.27 -7.69 -7.77
CA LEU A 534 1.11 -7.14 -8.47
C LEU A 534 1.56 -6.36 -9.72
N PRO A 535 0.90 -6.58 -10.87
CA PRO A 535 1.06 -5.71 -12.03
C PRO A 535 0.59 -4.29 -11.68
N ASP A 536 1.11 -3.28 -12.37
CA ASP A 536 0.87 -1.88 -11.99
C ASP A 536 -0.61 -1.49 -11.97
N TRP A 537 -1.44 -2.03 -12.87
CA TRP A 537 -2.88 -1.77 -12.86
C TRP A 537 -3.56 -2.29 -11.59
N ALA A 538 -3.13 -3.43 -11.06
CA ALA A 538 -3.67 -3.99 -9.81
C ALA A 538 -3.08 -3.27 -8.59
N TYR A 539 -1.80 -2.92 -8.64
CA TYR A 539 -1.16 -2.15 -7.59
C TYR A 539 -1.83 -0.77 -7.44
N ARG A 540 -2.21 -0.10 -8.54
CA ARG A 540 -2.98 1.17 -8.57
C ARG A 540 -4.28 1.09 -7.77
N CYS A 541 -4.90 -0.08 -7.65
CA CYS A 541 -6.13 -0.25 -6.87
C CYS A 541 -5.89 -0.29 -5.35
N THR A 542 -4.64 -0.44 -4.90
CA THR A 542 -4.28 -0.40 -3.48
C THR A 542 -4.14 1.06 -2.98
N PRO A 543 -4.37 1.35 -1.69
CA PRO A 543 -4.16 2.70 -1.14
C PRO A 543 -2.74 3.25 -1.40
N LYS A 544 -1.72 2.42 -1.15
CA LYS A 544 -0.31 2.74 -1.39
C LYS A 544 0.01 2.93 -2.88
N GLY A 545 -0.64 2.16 -3.76
CA GLY A 545 -0.52 2.36 -5.20
C GLY A 545 -1.16 3.67 -5.67
N ARG A 546 -2.34 4.04 -5.17
CA ARG A 546 -2.94 5.35 -5.47
C ARG A 546 -2.02 6.50 -5.05
N GLU A 547 -1.46 6.41 -3.85
CA GLU A 547 -0.46 7.38 -3.35
C GLU A 547 0.78 7.42 -4.26
N HIS A 548 1.36 6.26 -4.60
CA HIS A 548 2.51 6.13 -5.49
C HIS A 548 2.29 6.87 -6.82
N PHE A 549 1.20 6.57 -7.54
CA PHE A 549 0.97 7.17 -8.87
C PHE A 549 0.55 8.64 -8.79
N LYS A 550 -0.05 9.09 -7.68
CA LYS A 550 -0.32 10.52 -7.45
C LYS A 550 0.99 11.30 -7.32
N ILE A 551 1.91 10.81 -6.50
CA ILE A 551 3.22 11.44 -6.27
C ILE A 551 4.04 11.43 -7.57
N LEU A 552 4.05 10.31 -8.31
CA LEU A 552 4.73 10.24 -9.60
C LEU A 552 4.23 11.29 -10.59
N LYS A 553 2.92 11.55 -10.63
CA LYS A 553 2.38 12.62 -11.47
C LYS A 553 3.01 13.98 -11.10
N GLN A 554 3.09 14.32 -9.82
CA GLN A 554 3.70 15.58 -9.37
C GLN A 554 5.20 15.68 -9.71
N ILE A 555 5.93 14.56 -9.58
CA ILE A 555 7.34 14.49 -9.98
C ILE A 555 7.48 14.71 -11.49
N HIS A 556 6.65 14.05 -12.29
CA HIS A 556 6.65 14.18 -13.75
C HIS A 556 6.19 15.55 -14.24
N ASP A 557 5.26 16.19 -13.53
CA ASP A 557 4.81 17.55 -13.82
C ASP A 557 5.96 18.54 -13.60
N PHE A 558 6.74 18.36 -12.52
CA PHE A 558 7.92 19.16 -12.24
C PHE A 558 9.01 18.97 -13.31
N THR A 559 9.37 17.73 -13.68
CA THR A 559 10.40 17.50 -14.71
C THR A 559 9.97 17.95 -16.09
N SER A 560 8.68 17.86 -16.40
CA SER A 560 8.11 18.43 -17.63
C SER A 560 8.17 19.96 -17.64
N GLN A 561 7.96 20.61 -16.49
CA GLN A 561 8.13 22.05 -16.33
C GLN A 561 9.59 22.46 -16.59
N VAL A 562 10.56 21.76 -16.00
CA VAL A 562 12.00 22.00 -16.24
C VAL A 562 12.35 21.93 -17.73
N ILE A 563 11.86 20.91 -18.43
CA ILE A 563 12.09 20.75 -19.87
C ILE A 563 11.47 21.90 -20.67
N ARG A 564 10.25 22.31 -20.31
CA ARG A 564 9.55 23.39 -21.00
C ARG A 564 10.28 24.73 -20.81
N GLU A 565 10.61 25.08 -19.58
CA GLU A 565 11.34 26.33 -19.26
C GLU A 565 12.68 26.39 -20.01
N ARG A 566 13.44 25.28 -20.05
CA ARG A 566 14.70 25.27 -20.79
C ARG A 566 14.51 25.40 -22.30
N LYS A 567 13.47 24.77 -22.87
CA LYS A 567 13.13 24.93 -24.30
C LYS A 567 12.79 26.39 -24.64
N GLU A 568 12.05 27.07 -23.75
CA GLU A 568 11.66 28.48 -23.90
C GLU A 568 12.90 29.40 -23.81
N GLU A 569 13.78 29.19 -22.85
CA GLU A 569 15.05 29.93 -22.72
C GLU A 569 15.93 29.80 -23.96
N ILE A 570 16.12 28.56 -24.45
CA ILE A 570 16.90 28.33 -25.68
C ILE A 570 16.26 29.09 -26.83
N ALA A 571 14.94 28.97 -27.05
CA ALA A 571 14.27 29.68 -28.14
C ALA A 571 14.45 31.21 -28.06
N LEU A 572 14.42 31.79 -26.85
CA LEU A 572 14.67 33.22 -26.64
C LEU A 572 16.13 33.60 -26.94
N GLU A 573 17.09 32.78 -26.51
CA GLU A 573 18.52 32.96 -26.80
C GLU A 573 18.80 32.91 -28.31
N GLU A 574 18.10 32.04 -29.05
CA GLU A 574 18.23 31.95 -30.52
C GLU A 574 17.67 33.19 -31.23
N MET A 575 16.62 33.82 -30.68
CA MET A 575 16.02 35.03 -31.26
C MET A 575 16.85 36.29 -30.97
N GLN A 576 17.65 36.31 -29.91
CA GLN A 576 18.37 37.49 -29.44
C GLN A 576 19.82 37.60 -29.95
N ASN A 577 20.45 36.49 -30.36
CA ASN A 577 21.87 36.48 -30.69
C ASN A 577 22.14 36.29 -32.19
N ASN A 578 22.90 37.21 -32.80
CA ASN A 578 23.61 36.98 -34.06
C ASN A 578 24.70 35.91 -33.84
N ASP A 579 24.95 35.08 -34.86
CA ASP A 579 25.72 33.82 -34.90
C ASP A 579 27.02 33.70 -34.05
N GLU A 580 27.63 34.78 -33.56
CA GLU A 580 28.85 34.77 -32.74
C GLU A 580 28.62 34.31 -31.28
N ASP A 581 27.46 34.58 -30.67
CA ASP A 581 27.18 34.20 -29.26
C ASP A 581 26.55 32.80 -29.10
N PHE A 582 26.01 32.25 -30.19
CA PHE A 582 25.63 30.84 -30.30
C PHE A 582 26.81 29.89 -30.03
N GLY A 583 28.03 30.34 -30.34
CA GLY A 583 29.28 29.66 -29.98
C GLY A 583 29.53 29.54 -28.47
N LYS A 584 28.99 30.45 -27.65
CA LYS A 584 29.07 30.39 -26.18
C LYS A 584 28.03 29.44 -25.58
N ILE A 585 26.84 29.35 -26.16
CA ILE A 585 25.84 28.30 -25.83
C ILE A 585 26.44 26.91 -26.12
N LYS A 586 27.17 26.77 -27.24
CA LYS A 586 27.98 25.56 -27.54
C LYS A 586 29.11 25.26 -26.54
N LYS A 587 29.55 26.24 -25.74
CA LYS A 587 30.58 26.08 -24.70
C LYS A 587 30.01 25.65 -23.34
N ARG A 588 28.77 26.02 -23.00
CA ARG A 588 28.06 25.52 -21.80
C ARG A 588 27.20 24.30 -22.17
N ARG A 589 27.84 23.14 -22.33
CA ARG A 589 27.13 21.89 -22.69
C ARG A 589 26.52 21.24 -21.45
N ALA A 590 25.46 21.86 -20.92
CA ALA A 590 24.61 21.22 -19.93
C ALA A 590 23.99 19.95 -20.52
N PHE A 591 23.66 18.99 -19.66
CA PHE A 591 23.13 17.68 -20.06
C PHE A 591 21.82 17.78 -20.86
N LEU A 592 20.88 18.63 -20.43
CA LEU A 592 19.61 18.81 -21.13
C LEU A 592 19.81 19.48 -22.50
N ASP A 593 20.70 20.46 -22.58
CA ASP A 593 21.04 21.15 -23.84
C ASP A 593 21.59 20.17 -24.87
N LEU A 594 22.43 19.22 -24.47
CA LEU A 594 22.95 18.20 -25.37
C LEU A 594 21.86 17.31 -25.95
N MET A 595 20.83 16.96 -25.17
CA MET A 595 19.70 16.19 -25.68
C MET A 595 18.84 17.02 -26.63
N LEU A 596 18.55 18.27 -26.28
CA LEU A 596 17.74 19.17 -27.11
C LEU A 596 18.45 19.51 -28.44
N LEU A 597 19.76 19.75 -28.41
CA LEU A 597 20.57 19.97 -29.60
C LEU A 597 20.67 18.70 -30.46
N ALA A 598 20.84 17.52 -29.86
CA ALA A 598 20.85 16.26 -30.61
C ALA A 598 19.55 16.05 -31.39
N VAL A 599 18.40 16.41 -30.82
CA VAL A 599 17.11 16.40 -31.53
C VAL A 599 17.13 17.36 -32.72
N LYS A 600 17.66 18.58 -32.54
CA LYS A 600 17.81 19.55 -33.64
C LYS A 600 18.74 19.04 -34.74
N ASP A 601 19.80 18.30 -34.38
CA ASP A 601 20.76 17.67 -35.30
C ASP A 601 20.22 16.38 -35.96
N GLY A 602 18.94 16.07 -35.79
CA GLY A 602 18.25 14.96 -36.46
C GLY A 602 18.32 13.62 -35.72
N VAL A 603 18.78 13.59 -34.46
CA VAL A 603 18.68 12.38 -33.63
C VAL A 603 17.23 12.20 -33.18
N GLU A 604 16.64 11.06 -33.57
CA GLU A 604 15.32 10.67 -33.09
C GLU A 604 15.35 10.38 -31.57
N LEU A 605 14.82 11.32 -30.80
CA LEU A 605 14.49 11.20 -29.38
C LEU A 605 13.08 11.78 -29.15
N SER A 606 12.18 10.96 -28.62
CA SER A 606 10.84 11.41 -28.25
C SER A 606 10.86 12.28 -26.99
N GLU A 607 9.82 13.11 -26.80
CA GLU A 607 9.67 13.89 -25.56
C GLU A 607 9.63 13.00 -24.31
N MET A 608 9.04 11.81 -24.42
CA MET A 608 9.03 10.82 -23.35
C MET A 608 10.44 10.33 -23.02
N GLU A 609 11.30 10.12 -24.02
CA GLU A 609 12.68 9.70 -23.79
C GLU A 609 13.52 10.81 -23.14
N ILE A 610 13.35 12.06 -23.57
CA ILE A 610 14.00 13.21 -22.92
C ILE A 610 13.56 13.29 -21.45
N ARG A 611 12.25 13.20 -21.19
CA ARG A 611 11.72 13.24 -19.83
C ARG A 611 12.23 12.08 -18.97
N ASN A 612 12.30 10.86 -19.50
CA ASN A 612 12.83 9.72 -18.77
C ASN A 612 14.29 9.92 -18.35
N GLU A 613 15.11 10.53 -19.22
CA GLU A 613 16.49 10.88 -18.89
C GLU A 613 16.56 12.03 -17.88
N VAL A 614 15.73 13.07 -18.01
CA VAL A 614 15.64 14.16 -17.01
C VAL A 614 15.20 13.61 -15.64
N ASP A 615 14.15 12.80 -15.58
CA ASP A 615 13.69 12.13 -14.34
C ASP A 615 14.84 11.33 -13.69
N THR A 616 15.60 10.58 -14.51
CA THR A 616 16.75 9.78 -14.05
C THR A 616 17.85 10.67 -13.47
N PHE A 617 18.32 11.67 -14.21
CA PHE A 617 19.46 12.49 -13.81
C PHE A 617 19.13 13.46 -12.69
N MET A 618 17.90 13.98 -12.63
CA MET A 618 17.46 14.80 -11.51
C MET A 618 17.44 13.97 -10.23
N PHE A 619 16.89 12.75 -10.23
CA PHE A 619 16.93 11.88 -9.05
C PHE A 619 18.36 11.47 -8.66
N GLU A 620 19.09 10.86 -9.60
CA GLU A 620 20.42 10.30 -9.32
C GLU A 620 21.46 11.36 -8.95
N GLY A 621 21.33 12.57 -9.49
CA GLY A 621 22.30 13.65 -9.33
C GLY A 621 22.23 14.40 -8.00
N HIS A 622 21.08 14.43 -7.30
CA HIS A 622 20.96 15.19 -6.06
C HIS A 622 20.88 14.32 -4.79
N ASP A 623 20.09 13.23 -4.81
CA ASP A 623 19.80 12.45 -3.60
C ASP A 623 21.01 11.59 -3.19
N THR A 624 21.85 11.18 -4.16
CA THR A 624 23.08 10.42 -3.89
C THR A 624 24.19 11.29 -3.28
N THR A 625 24.40 12.51 -3.78
CA THR A 625 25.46 13.41 -3.28
C THR A 625 25.05 14.06 -1.96
N ALA A 626 23.76 14.34 -1.74
CA ALA A 626 23.25 14.73 -0.43
C ALA A 626 23.48 13.63 0.62
N SER A 627 23.25 12.36 0.25
CA SER A 627 23.55 11.19 1.09
C SER A 627 25.04 11.09 1.41
N ALA A 628 25.92 11.22 0.41
CA ALA A 628 27.37 11.19 0.61
C ALA A 628 27.85 12.30 1.56
N LEU A 629 27.39 13.53 1.34
CA LEU A 629 27.77 14.70 2.16
C LEU A 629 27.28 14.58 3.60
N VAL A 630 26.05 14.13 3.84
CA VAL A 630 25.55 14.02 5.22
C VAL A 630 26.34 12.99 6.04
N TRP A 631 26.72 11.87 5.43
CA TRP A 631 27.57 10.88 6.09
C TRP A 631 29.01 11.34 6.24
N PHE A 632 29.54 12.13 5.29
CA PHE A 632 30.83 12.77 5.43
C PHE A 632 30.85 13.74 6.63
N LEU A 633 29.85 14.61 6.77
CA LEU A 633 29.74 15.52 7.90
C LEU A 633 29.56 14.78 9.23
N TYR A 634 28.85 13.66 9.24
CA TYR A 634 28.79 12.76 10.40
C TYR A 634 30.18 12.20 10.78
N CYS A 635 30.95 11.73 9.79
CA CYS A 635 32.32 11.27 10.03
C CYS A 635 33.21 12.39 10.57
N MET A 636 33.14 13.60 10.00
CA MET A 636 33.89 14.75 10.51
C MET A 636 33.44 15.16 11.91
N GLY A 637 32.14 15.10 12.20
CA GLY A 637 31.58 15.44 13.51
C GLY A 637 31.85 14.43 14.61
N THR A 638 32.22 13.20 14.26
CA THR A 638 32.58 12.13 15.20
C THR A 638 34.09 11.90 15.32
N ASN A 639 34.89 12.47 14.42
CA ASN A 639 36.35 12.33 14.37
C ASN A 639 37.01 13.73 14.25
N PRO A 640 37.04 14.51 15.34
CA PRO A 640 37.53 15.90 15.31
C PRO A 640 39.00 16.03 14.89
N GLU A 641 39.84 15.02 15.15
CA GLU A 641 41.23 14.97 14.73
C GLU A 641 41.37 14.99 13.20
N HIS A 642 40.55 14.22 12.49
CA HIS A 642 40.55 14.20 11.03
C HIS A 642 39.94 15.49 10.46
N GLN A 643 38.96 16.06 11.15
CA GLN A 643 38.42 17.38 10.77
C GLN A 643 39.48 18.48 10.87
N GLU A 644 40.36 18.46 11.88
CA GLU A 644 41.44 19.45 11.98
C GLU A 644 42.48 19.28 10.87
N LEU A 645 42.89 18.04 10.56
CA LEU A 645 43.80 17.77 9.43
C LEU A 645 43.22 18.24 8.08
N VAL A 646 41.91 18.03 7.86
CA VAL A 646 41.22 18.59 6.69
C VAL A 646 41.26 20.11 6.72
N ARG A 647 41.08 20.75 7.88
CA ARG A 647 41.15 22.21 7.99
C ARG A 647 42.54 22.76 7.76
N GLU A 648 43.59 22.07 8.21
CA GLU A 648 44.98 22.41 7.90
C GLU A 648 45.20 22.40 6.39
N GLU A 649 44.78 21.34 5.69
CA GLU A 649 44.84 21.27 4.21
C GLU A 649 44.04 22.42 3.56
N LEU A 650 42.83 22.72 4.06
CA LEU A 650 42.02 23.83 3.55
C LEU A 650 42.73 25.18 3.75
N ASN A 651 43.38 25.41 4.90
CA ASN A 651 44.13 26.62 5.17
C ASN A 651 45.39 26.73 4.29
N GLU A 652 46.06 25.63 3.98
CA GLU A 652 47.21 25.62 3.08
C GLU A 652 46.81 25.96 1.62
N VAL A 653 45.68 25.43 1.16
CA VAL A 653 45.21 25.64 -0.22
C VAL A 653 44.58 27.03 -0.40
N PHE A 654 43.74 27.48 0.53
CA PHE A 654 42.98 28.72 0.41
C PHE A 654 43.59 29.91 1.16
N GLY A 655 44.47 29.67 2.14
CA GLY A 655 44.98 30.71 3.03
C GLY A 655 43.85 31.47 3.73
N ASN A 656 44.00 32.78 3.83
CA ASN A 656 42.95 33.70 4.28
C ASN A 656 42.03 34.18 3.15
N SER A 657 42.14 33.60 1.95
CA SER A 657 41.39 34.10 0.80
C SER A 657 39.92 33.70 0.89
N ALA A 658 39.02 34.66 0.74
CA ALA A 658 37.59 34.39 0.54
C ALA A 658 37.26 33.94 -0.90
N SER A 659 38.27 33.70 -1.74
CA SER A 659 38.06 33.29 -3.13
C SER A 659 37.26 31.98 -3.25
N PRO A 660 36.40 31.87 -4.27
CA PRO A 660 35.75 30.63 -4.66
C PRO A 660 36.77 29.51 -4.93
N CYS A 661 36.38 28.27 -4.66
CA CYS A 661 37.18 27.08 -4.96
C CYS A 661 37.30 26.88 -6.47
N THR A 662 38.52 26.77 -6.99
CA THR A 662 38.78 26.46 -8.39
C THR A 662 38.98 24.96 -8.61
N ILE A 663 39.03 24.51 -9.87
CA ILE A 663 39.36 23.12 -10.20
C ILE A 663 40.78 22.75 -9.75
N GLU A 664 41.74 23.68 -9.86
CA GLU A 664 43.10 23.50 -9.37
C GLU A 664 43.13 23.29 -7.85
N ASP A 665 42.34 24.08 -7.11
CA ASP A 665 42.24 23.96 -5.65
C ASP A 665 41.61 22.63 -5.25
N ALA A 666 40.48 22.26 -5.84
CA ALA A 666 39.83 20.97 -5.59
C ALA A 666 40.74 19.77 -5.92
N ASN A 667 41.64 19.91 -6.89
CA ASN A 667 42.65 18.90 -7.20
C ASN A 667 43.76 18.81 -6.14
N LYS A 668 44.06 19.89 -5.40
CA LYS A 668 45.03 19.90 -4.28
C LYS A 668 44.47 19.33 -2.98
N LEU A 669 43.15 19.34 -2.79
CA LEU A 669 42.47 18.77 -1.61
C LEU A 669 42.53 17.23 -1.60
N LYS A 670 43.68 16.65 -1.25
CA LYS A 670 43.98 15.21 -1.29
C LYS A 670 43.50 14.50 -0.03
N TYR A 671 43.74 15.06 1.15
CA TYR A 671 43.32 14.49 2.42
C TYR A 671 41.81 14.57 2.61
N LEU A 672 41.18 15.68 2.21
CA LEU A 672 39.72 15.78 2.12
C LEU A 672 39.15 14.69 1.20
N GLU A 673 39.79 14.42 0.05
CA GLU A 673 39.35 13.33 -0.83
C GLU A 673 39.46 11.96 -0.16
N CYS A 674 40.52 11.73 0.63
CA CYS A 674 40.67 10.50 1.41
C CYS A 674 39.55 10.36 2.44
N CYS A 675 39.18 11.45 3.13
CA CYS A 675 38.07 11.46 4.09
C CYS A 675 36.72 11.20 3.42
N ILE A 676 36.46 11.82 2.26
CA ILE A 676 35.25 11.55 1.45
C ILE A 676 35.21 10.07 1.03
N LYS A 677 36.33 9.51 0.56
CA LYS A 677 36.40 8.11 0.17
C LYS A 677 36.18 7.14 1.34
N GLU A 678 36.74 7.43 2.51
CA GLU A 678 36.52 6.63 3.71
C GLU A 678 35.08 6.74 4.23
N SER A 679 34.47 7.92 4.12
CA SER A 679 33.04 8.09 4.36
C SER A 679 32.21 7.22 3.42
N LEU A 680 32.48 7.25 2.11
CA LEU A 680 31.77 6.42 1.13
C LEU A 680 32.04 4.92 1.28
N ARG A 681 33.17 4.52 1.89
CA ARG A 681 33.44 3.12 2.25
C ARG A 681 32.52 2.66 3.39
N LEU A 682 32.42 3.46 4.45
CA LEU A 682 31.56 3.14 5.60
C LEU A 682 30.08 3.33 5.28
N TYR A 683 29.74 4.36 4.51
CA TYR A 683 28.39 4.80 4.23
C TYR A 683 28.21 5.03 2.72
N PRO A 684 28.27 3.95 1.90
CA PRO A 684 28.08 4.07 0.47
C PRO A 684 26.66 4.59 0.17
N ALA A 685 26.56 5.68 -0.59
CA ALA A 685 25.29 6.29 -0.96
C ALA A 685 24.33 5.27 -1.59
N VAL A 686 24.85 4.33 -2.39
CA VAL A 686 24.09 3.17 -2.91
C VAL A 686 24.67 1.89 -2.32
N PRO A 687 24.04 1.28 -1.29
CA PRO A 687 24.63 0.16 -0.57
C PRO A 687 24.48 -1.19 -1.28
N ASN A 688 23.62 -1.29 -2.32
CA ASN A 688 23.41 -2.53 -3.07
C ASN A 688 22.99 -2.23 -4.52
N ILE A 689 23.50 -3.01 -5.47
CA ILE A 689 23.09 -2.97 -6.88
C ILE A 689 22.82 -4.39 -7.40
N THR A 690 21.89 -4.55 -8.35
CA THR A 690 21.57 -5.88 -8.89
C THR A 690 21.69 -5.99 -10.41
N ARG A 691 22.08 -7.18 -10.88
CA ARG A 691 22.21 -7.57 -12.29
C ARG A 691 21.30 -8.75 -12.61
N TYR A 692 20.77 -8.77 -13.82
CA TYR A 692 20.07 -9.93 -14.35
C TYR A 692 21.05 -10.90 -14.99
N ILE A 693 20.93 -12.18 -14.65
CA ILE A 693 21.72 -13.26 -15.27
C ILE A 693 20.95 -13.79 -16.47
N SER A 694 21.41 -13.42 -17.67
CA SER A 694 20.79 -13.77 -18.95
C SER A 694 21.14 -15.18 -19.42
N GLU A 695 22.30 -15.71 -19.04
CA GLU A 695 22.80 -17.03 -19.39
C GLU A 695 23.37 -17.77 -18.17
N ASP A 696 23.41 -19.10 -18.23
CA ASP A 696 24.00 -19.90 -17.16
C ASP A 696 25.49 -19.55 -16.95
N PHE A 697 25.90 -19.35 -15.70
CA PHE A 697 27.23 -18.85 -15.37
C PHE A 697 27.80 -19.49 -14.10
N GLU A 698 29.10 -19.72 -14.04
CA GLU A 698 29.76 -20.25 -12.85
C GLU A 698 30.43 -19.15 -12.00
N LEU A 699 30.09 -19.12 -10.71
CA LEU A 699 30.64 -18.17 -9.75
C LEU A 699 30.93 -18.85 -8.42
N GLY A 700 32.19 -18.79 -7.96
CA GLY A 700 32.58 -19.33 -6.67
C GLY A 700 32.32 -20.83 -6.50
N GLY A 701 32.41 -21.61 -7.60
CA GLY A 701 32.11 -23.04 -7.59
C GLY A 701 30.62 -23.39 -7.69
N TYR A 702 29.74 -22.39 -7.80
CA TYR A 702 28.31 -22.59 -7.98
C TYR A 702 27.87 -22.24 -9.40
N LYS A 703 26.97 -23.06 -9.94
CA LYS A 703 26.24 -22.71 -11.16
C LYS A 703 25.10 -21.75 -10.83
N ILE A 704 25.10 -20.57 -11.44
CA ILE A 704 24.03 -19.58 -11.37
C ILE A 704 23.20 -19.68 -12.65
N PRO A 705 21.96 -20.19 -12.59
CA PRO A 705 21.13 -20.36 -13.78
C PRO A 705 20.59 -19.02 -14.32
N THR A 706 20.34 -18.99 -15.63
CA THR A 706 19.60 -17.91 -16.30
C THR A 706 18.28 -17.62 -15.58
N GLY A 707 17.94 -16.33 -15.45
CA GLY A 707 16.75 -15.88 -14.74
C GLY A 707 17.00 -15.39 -13.31
N ALA A 708 18.15 -15.70 -12.73
CA ALA A 708 18.55 -15.24 -11.40
C ALA A 708 18.87 -13.73 -11.37
N SER A 709 18.67 -13.07 -10.23
CA SER A 709 19.20 -11.74 -9.98
C SER A 709 20.43 -11.84 -9.08
N LEU A 710 21.55 -11.30 -9.52
CA LEU A 710 22.77 -11.23 -8.73
C LEU A 710 22.86 -9.86 -8.06
N SER A 711 23.12 -9.83 -6.77
CA SER A 711 23.13 -8.64 -5.91
C SER A 711 24.55 -8.38 -5.43
N VAL A 712 25.15 -7.26 -5.83
CA VAL A 712 26.45 -6.81 -5.33
C VAL A 712 26.21 -6.00 -4.06
N GLN A 713 26.57 -6.59 -2.92
CA GLN A 713 26.42 -5.99 -1.58
C GLN A 713 27.59 -5.05 -1.30
N ILE A 714 27.49 -3.80 -1.78
CA ILE A 714 28.57 -2.80 -1.70
C ILE A 714 28.91 -2.49 -0.24
N TYR A 715 27.90 -2.36 0.64
CA TYR A 715 28.13 -2.09 2.06
C TYR A 715 28.91 -3.23 2.75
N ALA A 716 28.62 -4.49 2.40
CA ALA A 716 29.36 -5.65 2.90
C ALA A 716 30.77 -5.80 2.28
N LEU A 717 30.90 -5.48 1.00
CA LEU A 717 32.16 -5.51 0.25
C LEU A 717 33.16 -4.50 0.82
N HIS A 718 32.71 -3.29 1.10
CA HIS A 718 33.52 -2.20 1.68
C HIS A 718 33.90 -2.44 3.14
N ARG A 719 33.29 -3.43 3.80
CA ARG A 719 33.63 -3.93 5.14
C ARG A 719 34.32 -5.29 5.10
N ASN A 720 34.93 -5.65 3.98
CA ASN A 720 35.73 -6.86 3.92
C ASN A 720 37.06 -6.64 4.63
N GLU A 721 37.21 -7.25 5.82
CA GLU A 721 38.42 -7.19 6.67
C GLU A 721 39.70 -7.59 5.94
N GLU A 722 39.61 -8.47 4.94
CA GLU A 722 40.75 -8.86 4.10
C GLU A 722 41.36 -7.68 3.31
N TYR A 723 40.53 -6.71 2.92
CA TYR A 723 40.94 -5.54 2.14
C TYR A 723 40.90 -4.23 2.94
N PHE A 724 40.18 -4.23 4.06
CA PHE A 724 40.02 -3.09 4.97
C PHE A 724 40.10 -3.59 6.43
N PRO A 725 41.31 -3.80 6.99
CA PRO A 725 41.50 -4.20 8.38
C PRO A 725 40.85 -3.19 9.34
N ASP A 726 40.21 -3.62 10.42
CA ASP A 726 39.34 -2.77 11.27
C ASP A 726 38.24 -2.05 10.45
N PRO A 727 37.31 -2.81 9.85
CA PRO A 727 36.46 -2.33 8.76
C PRO A 727 35.42 -1.30 9.22
N ASP A 728 35.10 -1.23 10.51
CA ASP A 728 34.13 -0.29 11.05
C ASP A 728 34.79 1.00 11.59
N VAL A 729 36.12 1.09 11.61
CA VAL A 729 36.86 2.29 12.02
C VAL A 729 37.09 3.21 10.83
N PHE A 730 36.79 4.49 11.00
CA PHE A 730 37.08 5.55 10.03
C PHE A 730 38.58 5.83 10.01
N LYS A 731 39.27 5.45 8.92
CA LYS A 731 40.70 5.70 8.69
C LYS A 731 40.93 6.24 7.27
N PRO A 732 40.94 7.56 7.05
CA PRO A 732 41.18 8.16 5.73
C PRO A 732 42.47 7.71 5.06
N GLU A 733 43.49 7.38 5.85
CA GLU A 733 44.85 7.01 5.41
C GLU A 733 44.84 5.82 4.45
N ARG A 734 43.81 4.96 4.52
CA ARG A 734 43.60 3.84 3.57
C ARG A 734 43.57 4.29 2.10
N PHE A 735 43.16 5.54 1.85
CA PHE A 735 43.03 6.07 0.49
C PHE A 735 44.19 6.97 0.08
N GLN A 736 45.23 7.09 0.92
CA GLN A 736 46.52 7.60 0.47
C GLN A 736 47.09 6.67 -0.61
N VAL A 737 47.93 7.25 -1.47
CA VAL A 737 48.45 6.55 -2.66
C VAL A 737 49.18 5.28 -2.26
N ASP A 738 50.10 5.36 -1.30
CA ASP A 738 50.95 4.24 -0.89
C ASP A 738 50.15 3.10 -0.25
N GLU A 739 49.18 3.42 0.62
CA GLU A 739 48.29 2.45 1.29
C GLU A 739 47.26 1.80 0.34
N SER A 740 47.06 2.38 -0.84
CA SER A 740 46.15 1.84 -1.85
C SER A 740 46.83 0.87 -2.83
N ILE A 741 48.17 0.85 -2.86
CA ILE A 741 48.93 -0.03 -3.76
C ILE A 741 48.65 -1.49 -3.39
N GLY A 742 48.41 -2.33 -4.41
CA GLY A 742 48.14 -3.75 -4.22
C GLY A 742 46.71 -4.09 -3.74
N ARG A 743 45.89 -3.09 -3.40
CA ARG A 743 44.45 -3.34 -3.12
C ARG A 743 43.75 -3.77 -4.40
N HIS A 744 42.90 -4.80 -4.28
CA HIS A 744 42.08 -5.26 -5.41
C HIS A 744 41.20 -4.11 -5.96
N ALA A 745 41.24 -3.88 -7.27
CA ALA A 745 40.55 -2.74 -7.91
C ALA A 745 39.04 -2.68 -7.62
N PHE A 746 38.41 -3.85 -7.50
CA PHE A 746 36.98 -4.00 -7.17
C PHE A 746 36.66 -4.12 -5.66
N ALA A 747 37.63 -3.91 -4.76
CA ALA A 747 37.35 -3.85 -3.32
C ALA A 747 36.63 -2.56 -2.92
N TYR A 748 36.80 -1.48 -3.69
CA TYR A 748 36.20 -0.18 -3.44
C TYR A 748 35.43 0.33 -4.68
N VAL A 749 34.12 0.04 -4.73
CA VAL A 749 33.24 0.42 -5.86
C VAL A 749 32.01 1.26 -5.45
N PRO A 750 32.15 2.38 -4.72
CA PRO A 750 31.00 3.23 -4.34
C PRO A 750 30.24 3.79 -5.56
N PHE A 751 30.93 3.98 -6.68
CA PHE A 751 30.38 4.45 -7.95
C PHE A 751 30.13 3.31 -8.96
N SER A 752 30.04 2.06 -8.48
CA SER A 752 30.08 0.86 -9.32
C SER A 752 31.36 0.81 -10.17
N ALA A 753 31.43 -0.10 -11.14
CA ALA A 753 32.57 -0.24 -12.06
C ALA A 753 32.12 -0.83 -13.42
N GLY A 754 33.04 -0.88 -14.38
CA GLY A 754 32.82 -1.41 -15.72
C GLY A 754 31.86 -0.60 -16.59
N PRO A 755 31.21 -1.19 -17.61
CA PRO A 755 30.39 -0.45 -18.58
C PRO A 755 29.23 0.30 -17.94
N ARG A 756 28.72 -0.18 -16.80
CA ARG A 756 27.58 0.38 -16.07
C ARG A 756 28.04 1.09 -14.78
N ASN A 757 29.19 1.75 -14.82
CA ASN A 757 29.66 2.65 -13.75
C ASN A 757 28.87 3.96 -13.73
N CYS A 758 28.96 4.69 -12.62
CA CYS A 758 28.36 6.01 -12.49
C CYS A 758 28.94 6.97 -13.53
N ILE A 759 28.06 7.62 -14.31
CA ILE A 759 28.47 8.62 -15.30
C ILE A 759 28.87 9.94 -14.61
N GLY A 760 28.23 10.26 -13.49
CA GLY A 760 28.42 11.48 -12.72
C GLY A 760 29.53 11.38 -11.65
N GLN A 761 30.36 10.33 -11.64
CA GLN A 761 31.36 10.14 -10.58
C GLN A 761 32.28 11.36 -10.38
N ARG A 762 32.77 11.95 -11.47
CA ARG A 762 33.65 13.12 -11.40
C ARG A 762 32.90 14.39 -10.96
N PHE A 763 31.66 14.55 -11.43
CA PHE A 763 30.77 15.62 -11.00
C PHE A 763 30.56 15.55 -9.48
N ALA A 764 30.13 14.39 -8.97
CA ALA A 764 29.88 14.16 -7.54
C ALA A 764 31.13 14.44 -6.69
N MET A 765 32.31 13.93 -7.08
CA MET A 765 33.54 14.17 -6.31
C MET A 765 33.93 15.65 -6.26
N PHE A 766 33.71 16.43 -7.32
CA PHE A 766 33.98 17.87 -7.29
C PHE A 766 32.92 18.64 -6.50
N GLU A 767 31.64 18.34 -6.70
CA GLU A 767 30.53 18.89 -5.92
C GLU A 767 30.76 18.66 -4.41
N GLU A 768 31.03 17.41 -4.02
CA GLU A 768 31.29 17.02 -2.63
C GLU A 768 32.49 17.76 -2.03
N LYS A 769 33.60 17.89 -2.78
CA LYS A 769 34.78 18.64 -2.32
C LYS A 769 34.47 20.13 -2.13
N VAL A 770 33.80 20.76 -3.09
CA VAL A 770 33.48 22.20 -2.99
C VAL A 770 32.55 22.44 -1.81
N LEU A 771 31.46 21.67 -1.68
CA LEU A 771 30.51 21.82 -0.57
C LEU A 771 31.14 21.51 0.78
N ALA A 772 31.89 20.42 0.91
CA ALA A 772 32.61 20.09 2.13
C ALA A 772 33.63 21.17 2.51
N SER A 773 34.39 21.69 1.54
CA SER A 773 35.35 22.76 1.76
C SER A 773 34.68 24.04 2.26
N ALA A 774 33.55 24.43 1.67
CA ALA A 774 32.82 25.63 2.06
C ALA A 774 32.26 25.52 3.50
N ILE A 775 31.67 24.37 3.83
CA ILE A 775 31.14 24.11 5.17
C ILE A 775 32.27 24.11 6.19
N LEU A 776 33.33 23.33 5.98
CA LEU A 776 34.41 23.16 6.96
C LEU A 776 35.29 24.40 7.10
N ARG A 777 35.32 25.31 6.13
CA ARG A 777 35.98 26.62 6.27
C ARG A 777 35.19 27.57 7.18
N ARG A 778 33.86 27.48 7.19
CA ARG A 778 32.96 28.39 7.94
C ARG A 778 32.47 27.85 9.28
N PHE A 779 32.45 26.53 9.43
CA PHE A 779 31.89 25.86 10.60
C PHE A 779 32.80 24.75 11.10
N ARG A 780 32.90 24.61 12.43
CA ARG A 780 33.26 23.35 13.06
C ARG A 780 32.00 22.52 13.27
N VAL A 781 32.08 21.25 12.90
CA VAL A 781 30.95 20.31 12.98
C VAL A 781 31.22 19.33 14.11
N SER A 782 30.22 19.04 14.94
CA SER A 782 30.30 17.98 15.94
C SER A 782 28.99 17.22 16.05
N TYR A 783 29.08 15.93 16.34
CA TYR A 783 27.91 15.06 16.53
C TYR A 783 27.82 14.64 18.00
N ASP A 784 26.68 14.88 18.64
CA ASP A 784 26.48 14.50 20.04
C ASP A 784 26.13 13.00 20.15
N PHE A 785 27.18 12.19 20.22
CA PHE A 785 27.05 10.74 20.37
C PHE A 785 26.38 10.34 21.68
N ALA A 786 26.55 11.12 22.75
CA ALA A 786 25.95 10.83 24.06
C ALA A 786 24.42 11.00 24.02
N LYS A 787 23.94 11.99 23.26
CA LYS A 787 22.52 12.26 23.10
C LYS A 787 21.83 11.34 22.09
N HIS A 788 22.44 11.13 20.92
CA HIS A 788 21.77 10.46 19.79
C HIS A 788 22.20 9.00 19.57
N GLY A 789 23.31 8.56 20.19
CA GLY A 789 23.94 7.27 19.88
C GLY A 789 24.52 7.24 18.45
N PRO A 790 24.95 6.07 17.93
CA PRO A 790 25.47 5.98 16.56
C PRO A 790 24.35 6.22 15.53
N SER A 791 24.62 7.06 14.53
CA SER A 791 23.66 7.30 13.45
C SER A 791 23.43 6.04 12.64
N LYS A 792 22.15 5.68 12.42
CA LYS A 792 21.74 4.47 11.71
C LYS A 792 21.34 4.78 10.28
N GLY A 793 21.89 4.02 9.34
CA GLY A 793 21.52 4.10 7.93
C GLY A 793 20.26 3.30 7.61
N ASN A 794 19.35 3.91 6.86
CA ASN A 794 18.16 3.32 6.26
C ASN A 794 18.31 3.32 4.73
N ALA A 795 18.14 2.17 4.10
CA ALA A 795 18.37 2.00 2.66
C ALA A 795 17.07 2.23 1.86
N GLU A 796 16.80 3.49 1.54
CA GLU A 796 15.63 3.94 0.76
C GLU A 796 16.06 4.30 -0.67
N LEU A 797 16.52 3.31 -1.43
CA LEU A 797 17.28 3.46 -2.70
C LEU A 797 18.69 4.03 -2.48
N VAL A 798 18.80 5.13 -1.72
CA VAL A 798 20.06 5.65 -1.19
C VAL A 798 20.15 5.45 0.32
N LEU A 799 21.37 5.52 0.87
CA LEU A 799 21.61 5.36 2.30
C LEU A 799 21.33 6.67 3.05
N ARG A 800 20.19 6.74 3.74
CA ARG A 800 19.76 7.92 4.50
C ARG A 800 19.94 7.73 5.99
N PRO A 801 20.20 8.79 6.78
CA PRO A 801 20.14 8.67 8.22
C PRO A 801 18.69 8.54 8.70
N LYS A 802 18.38 7.50 9.48
CA LYS A 802 17.00 7.15 9.89
C LYS A 802 16.27 8.27 10.63
N HIS A 803 16.99 9.02 11.46
CA HIS A 803 16.44 10.06 12.34
C HIS A 803 16.93 11.46 11.95
N GLY A 804 17.23 11.67 10.66
CA GLY A 804 17.95 12.87 10.22
C GLY A 804 19.39 12.87 10.73
N MET A 805 20.09 13.99 10.52
CA MET A 805 21.46 14.18 10.97
C MET A 805 21.60 15.46 11.79
N PRO A 806 21.20 15.44 13.07
CA PRO A 806 21.39 16.58 13.96
C PRO A 806 22.89 16.77 14.23
N LEU A 807 23.43 17.90 13.80
CA LEU A 807 24.82 18.28 14.02
C LEU A 807 24.92 19.62 14.75
N ASN A 808 25.86 19.70 15.68
CA ASN A 808 26.26 20.95 16.31
C ASN A 808 27.22 21.69 15.37
N LEU A 809 26.82 22.89 14.93
CA LEU A 809 27.64 23.74 14.07
C LEU A 809 28.11 24.97 14.86
N VAL A 810 29.43 25.16 14.92
CA VAL A 810 30.04 26.34 15.54
C VAL A 810 30.66 27.18 14.44
N SER A 811 30.13 28.39 14.23
CA SER A 811 30.69 29.33 13.25
C SER A 811 32.11 29.73 13.66
N ILE A 812 32.99 29.79 12.65
CA ILE A 812 34.38 30.17 12.79
C ILE A 812 34.50 31.61 12.33
N SER A 813 35.05 32.46 13.20
CA SER A 813 35.24 33.90 12.96
C SER A 813 36.30 34.19 11.91
#